data_AF-U7QUI8-F1
#
_entry.id   AF-U7QUI8-F1
#
_cell.length_a   1.000
_cell.length_b   1.000
_cell.length_c   1.000
_cell.angle_alpha   90.00
_cell.angle_beta   90.00
_cell.angle_gamma   90.00
#
_symmetry.space_group_name_H-M   'P 1'
#
loop_
_entity.id
_entity.type
_entity.pdbx_description
1 polymer ?
#
loop_
_entity_poly.entity_id
_entity_poly.type
_entity_poly.pdbx_seq_one_letter_code
_entity_poly.pdbx_strand_id
1 'polypeptide(L)'
;MNQSQFWRWPERKKHYFAVMLASLLMLAGCDQSDSTDNNKAAQSQSTEIQSAKAPQQSNTPPKSVKQKDATSLAELAKRYAGKEVTILDASEVQLDGASAMVVTFSVPLDPNQNFAQNVRLVDVKQGKLDGAWELSDNMMELRLRHLPPSRKLQLTVDKGVKGINERQLETAYEKTLTTETISPSVGFASKGSLLPSKVAEGLPVLALNVNSIDVNFFRIKETALPSFIAQWQYRNSMNSWESEEILKDAELVYTGRFDLNPTLNTREKLLLPLNNIKALQKDGVYMAVMQQAGKYIYANPATMFTLSDIGVSVHSYLDKMDVFTQSLEQGDSLKGVEVRLLDEKGQLLSKAMTDADGHASLEKNAKAKLLLATRDNQTSMIDLVSPALDLSEFDIAGPQGYSKLFFVFGPRDLYRPGETLIVNGLLRDGDGRAIKSQPVKVDVLKTDGQVVRSFVWQPENGLYQYRYTIPQSAATGLWSLRFDLGDNKPRYYKFNVEDFMPERMALDISSEAQPVMKNHGVDFAITGRYLYGAPAADNRLQGQLFLRPNRDAVAKLPGYEFGAATEENLSRTLDEFDLTLNSGGEAALNVSADNWSSVSSPVKVIVQASLLESGGRPVTRRLNKRFGRRKNWLVFVHCSIRKQFMTIVPVVTRAATMWMKIHWLNLSWFMPMPMAKNMPRKI
;
A
#
# COMPACT_ATOMS: atom_id res chain seq x y z
N MET A 1 -50.61 -19.93 -11.12
CA MET A 1 -51.26 -20.62 -12.26
C MET A 1 -50.21 -21.47 -12.97
N ASN A 2 -50.59 -22.74 -13.18
CA ASN A 2 -49.91 -23.92 -13.74
C ASN A 2 -48.72 -23.77 -14.72
N GLN A 3 -47.70 -24.62 -14.50
CA GLN A 3 -47.30 -25.81 -15.31
C GLN A 3 -47.73 -25.84 -16.79
N SER A 4 -47.04 -26.43 -17.77
CA SER A 4 -45.87 -27.30 -17.92
C SER A 4 -45.68 -27.55 -19.42
N GLN A 5 -44.51 -27.99 -19.88
CA GLN A 5 -44.27 -28.85 -21.08
C GLN A 5 -42.74 -28.98 -21.31
N PHE A 6 -42.14 -30.04 -21.84
CA PHE A 6 -42.28 -31.51 -21.83
C PHE A 6 -41.15 -32.05 -22.73
N TRP A 7 -40.73 -33.32 -22.52
CA TRP A 7 -40.00 -34.24 -23.43
C TRP A 7 -38.49 -34.07 -23.67
N ARG A 8 -37.66 -35.12 -23.84
CA ARG A 8 -37.63 -36.55 -23.45
C ARG A 8 -36.26 -37.11 -23.90
N TRP A 9 -35.72 -38.08 -23.17
CA TRP A 9 -34.56 -38.92 -23.53
C TRP A 9 -34.79 -39.79 -24.77
N PRO A 10 -33.72 -40.45 -25.27
CA PRO A 10 -33.81 -41.91 -25.34
C PRO A 10 -32.60 -42.68 -24.78
N GLU A 11 -32.91 -43.94 -24.55
CA GLU A 11 -32.26 -45.01 -23.81
C GLU A 11 -31.29 -45.90 -24.63
N ARG A 12 -30.56 -46.75 -23.87
CA ARG A 12 -30.21 -48.18 -24.11
C ARG A 12 -28.97 -48.51 -24.97
N LYS A 13 -28.02 -49.25 -24.37
CA LYS A 13 -28.03 -50.73 -24.28
C LYS A 13 -26.97 -51.27 -23.28
N LYS A 14 -27.41 -52.25 -22.49
CA LYS A 14 -26.61 -53.14 -21.60
C LYS A 14 -25.95 -54.26 -22.41
N HIS A 15 -25.01 -54.99 -21.77
CA HIS A 15 -24.61 -56.41 -21.88
C HIS A 15 -23.11 -56.50 -21.46
N TYR A 16 -22.57 -57.33 -20.58
CA TYR A 16 -22.98 -58.52 -19.81
C TYR A 16 -21.98 -58.74 -18.65
N PHE A 17 -22.50 -59.11 -17.47
CA PHE A 17 -22.08 -60.21 -16.56
C PHE A 17 -20.58 -60.45 -16.25
N ALA A 18 -20.16 -60.26 -14.98
CA ALA A 18 -20.09 -61.27 -13.89
C ALA A 18 -18.65 -61.85 -13.80
N VAL A 19 -18.00 -62.04 -12.64
CA VAL A 19 -18.41 -62.77 -11.43
C VAL A 19 -17.63 -62.24 -10.21
N MET A 20 -18.30 -62.36 -9.06
CA MET A 20 -17.94 -62.00 -7.69
C MET A 20 -16.92 -62.96 -7.02
N LEU A 21 -16.36 -62.47 -5.90
CA LEU A 21 -15.82 -63.20 -4.72
C LEU A 21 -14.49 -63.96 -4.85
N ALA A 22 -13.53 -63.64 -3.99
CA ALA A 22 -13.27 -64.43 -2.78
C ALA A 22 -12.15 -63.83 -1.90
N SER A 23 -12.32 -64.11 -0.62
CA SER A 23 -11.67 -63.66 0.61
C SER A 23 -10.51 -64.55 1.07
N LEU A 24 -9.60 -63.95 1.86
CA LEU A 24 -8.83 -64.48 3.02
C LEU A 24 -7.97 -65.77 2.93
N LEU A 25 -6.76 -65.62 3.49
CA LEU A 25 -6.05 -66.49 4.47
C LEU A 25 -4.96 -67.50 4.04
N MET A 26 -3.91 -67.51 4.91
CA MET A 26 -2.86 -68.52 5.19
C MET A 26 -1.69 -68.63 4.17
N LEU A 27 -0.44 -68.96 4.51
CA LEU A 27 0.39 -69.06 5.73
C LEU A 27 1.82 -69.43 5.25
N ALA A 28 2.82 -69.09 6.06
CA ALA A 28 4.05 -69.84 6.33
C ALA A 28 5.08 -70.19 5.23
N GLY A 29 6.32 -69.79 5.53
CA GLY A 29 7.55 -70.43 5.06
C GLY A 29 8.69 -70.06 6.02
N CYS A 30 8.93 -70.91 7.02
CA CYS A 30 10.11 -70.90 7.87
C CYS A 30 11.29 -71.62 7.19
N ASP A 31 12.50 -71.31 7.66
CA ASP A 31 13.48 -72.26 8.23
C ASP A 31 14.92 -72.27 7.64
N GLN A 32 15.83 -71.64 8.40
CA GLN A 32 17.06 -72.15 9.04
C GLN A 32 18.12 -73.02 8.29
N SER A 33 19.39 -72.59 8.38
CA SER A 33 20.59 -73.30 8.96
C SER A 33 21.89 -72.61 8.49
N ASP A 34 22.69 -72.00 9.37
CA ASP A 34 23.85 -72.53 10.14
C ASP A 34 25.03 -72.98 9.23
N SER A 35 26.33 -72.70 9.45
CA SER A 35 27.12 -72.19 10.58
C SER A 35 28.61 -72.02 10.15
N THR A 36 29.46 -71.52 11.08
CA THR A 36 30.95 -71.56 11.17
C THR A 36 31.79 -70.45 10.51
N ASP A 37 32.86 -69.92 11.12
CA ASP A 37 33.25 -69.72 12.53
C ASP A 37 34.46 -68.75 12.59
N ASN A 38 34.69 -68.18 13.78
CA ASN A 38 35.97 -67.71 14.37
C ASN A 38 36.64 -66.33 14.09
N ASN A 39 36.76 -65.63 15.24
CA ASN A 39 37.92 -64.95 15.85
C ASN A 39 38.40 -63.53 15.45
N LYS A 40 38.00 -62.59 16.31
CA LYS A 40 38.76 -61.55 17.06
C LYS A 40 39.89 -60.74 16.37
N ALA A 41 39.68 -59.42 16.46
CA ALA A 41 40.59 -58.33 16.86
C ALA A 41 41.03 -57.33 15.76
N ALA A 42 40.45 -56.11 15.83
CA ALA A 42 41.10 -54.80 15.59
C ALA A 42 40.04 -53.69 15.85
N GLN A 43 39.99 -53.12 17.06
CA GLN A 43 40.48 -51.76 17.35
C GLN A 43 40.10 -50.69 16.32
N SER A 44 38.93 -50.07 16.52
CA SER A 44 38.60 -48.77 15.92
C SER A 44 39.12 -47.66 16.83
N GLN A 45 40.15 -46.96 16.39
CA GLN A 45 40.55 -45.67 16.94
C GLN A 45 39.53 -44.61 16.51
N SER A 46 38.78 -44.10 17.49
CA SER A 46 38.07 -42.83 17.41
C SER A 46 39.09 -41.70 17.44
N THR A 47 39.27 -40.97 16.34
CA THR A 47 39.95 -39.68 16.37
C THR A 47 38.92 -38.62 16.78
N GLU A 48 39.07 -38.12 18.00
CA GLU A 48 38.40 -36.94 18.53
C GLU A 48 38.65 -35.74 17.62
N ILE A 49 37.60 -35.21 17.00
CA ILE A 49 37.58 -33.80 16.59
C ILE A 49 36.92 -33.05 17.73
N GLN A 50 37.74 -32.24 18.40
CA GLN A 50 37.36 -31.34 19.47
C GLN A 50 36.19 -30.46 19.01
N SER A 51 35.04 -30.71 19.64
CA SER A 51 33.87 -29.85 19.61
C SER A 51 34.25 -28.49 20.20
N ALA A 52 34.44 -27.51 19.31
CA ALA A 52 34.48 -26.12 19.70
C ALA A 52 33.15 -25.78 20.39
N LYS A 53 33.26 -25.31 21.63
CA LYS A 53 32.20 -24.81 22.51
C LYS A 53 31.08 -24.13 21.72
N ALA A 54 29.87 -24.61 21.94
CA ALA A 54 28.63 -23.91 21.59
C ALA A 54 28.73 -22.43 22.02
N PRO A 55 28.37 -21.46 21.17
CA PRO A 55 28.19 -20.10 21.61
C PRO A 55 27.08 -20.11 22.67
N GLN A 56 27.44 -19.64 23.87
CA GLN A 56 26.51 -19.39 24.95
C GLN A 56 25.30 -18.61 24.44
N GLN A 57 24.12 -19.02 24.93
CA GLN A 57 22.86 -18.30 24.83
C GLN A 57 23.09 -16.78 24.78
N SER A 58 22.85 -16.18 23.62
CA SER A 58 22.56 -14.77 23.55
C SER A 58 21.20 -14.54 24.22
N ASN A 59 21.21 -14.47 25.55
CA ASN A 59 20.19 -13.77 26.31
C ASN A 59 20.27 -12.30 25.87
N THR A 60 19.64 -11.98 24.76
CA THR A 60 19.24 -10.61 24.51
C THR A 60 18.16 -10.32 25.55
N PRO A 61 18.39 -9.41 26.50
CA PRO A 61 17.36 -9.05 27.45
C PRO A 61 16.12 -8.59 26.67
N PRO A 62 14.90 -8.84 27.17
CA PRO A 62 13.72 -8.19 26.60
C PRO A 62 14.03 -6.69 26.47
N LYS A 63 13.71 -6.09 25.32
CA LYS A 63 13.83 -4.63 25.11
C LYS A 63 13.37 -3.97 26.39
N SER A 64 14.29 -3.33 27.11
CA SER A 64 13.97 -2.61 28.32
C SER A 64 12.87 -1.61 27.97
N VAL A 65 11.76 -1.70 28.70
CA VAL A 65 10.70 -0.69 28.69
C VAL A 65 11.40 0.67 28.71
N LYS A 66 11.07 1.56 27.76
CA LYS A 66 11.45 2.96 27.92
C LYS A 66 10.81 3.42 29.21
N GLN A 67 11.58 3.43 30.31
CA GLN A 67 11.12 3.90 31.60
C GLN A 67 10.63 5.32 31.38
N LYS A 68 9.31 5.51 31.52
CA LYS A 68 8.71 6.82 31.44
C LYS A 68 9.25 7.65 32.59
N ASP A 69 9.79 8.83 32.27
CA ASP A 69 10.32 9.75 33.27
C ASP A 69 9.25 10.08 34.31
N ALA A 70 9.64 10.26 35.58
CA ALA A 70 8.73 10.45 36.72
C ALA A 70 7.69 11.57 36.49
N THR A 71 8.06 12.63 35.77
CA THR A 71 7.17 13.73 35.39
C THR A 71 6.02 13.27 34.50
N SER A 72 6.28 12.35 33.57
CA SER A 72 5.26 11.81 32.65
C SER A 72 4.33 10.82 33.36
N LEU A 73 4.81 10.09 34.36
CA LEU A 73 3.99 9.23 35.22
C LEU A 73 3.04 10.07 36.08
N ALA A 74 3.52 11.19 36.65
CA ALA A 74 2.69 12.10 37.45
C ALA A 74 1.59 12.78 36.62
N GLU A 75 1.87 13.15 35.37
CA GLU A 75 0.85 13.67 34.45
C GLU A 75 -0.22 12.61 34.10
N LEU A 76 0.19 11.35 33.90
CA LEU A 76 -0.74 10.25 33.67
C LEU A 76 -1.60 10.00 34.91
N ALA A 77 -1.02 9.97 36.11
CA ALA A 77 -1.78 9.86 37.36
C ALA A 77 -2.85 10.94 37.49
N LYS A 78 -2.51 12.21 37.22
CA LYS A 78 -3.48 13.32 37.21
C LYS A 78 -4.58 13.13 36.17
N ARG A 79 -4.24 12.68 34.96
CA ARG A 79 -5.21 12.49 33.86
C ARG A 79 -6.24 11.40 34.16
N TYR A 80 -5.85 10.37 34.89
CA TYR A 80 -6.71 9.23 35.23
C TYR A 80 -7.19 9.25 36.69
N ALA A 81 -7.01 10.38 37.38
CA ALA A 81 -7.52 10.57 38.73
C ALA A 81 -9.03 10.31 38.81
N GLY A 82 -9.46 9.57 39.82
CA GLY A 82 -10.87 9.25 40.06
C GLY A 82 -11.48 8.17 39.15
N LYS A 83 -10.76 7.65 38.15
CA LYS A 83 -11.24 6.57 37.28
C LYS A 83 -11.04 5.20 37.92
N GLU A 84 -12.05 4.35 37.82
CA GLU A 84 -11.96 2.96 38.29
C GLU A 84 -11.03 2.12 37.41
N VAL A 85 -10.29 1.22 38.06
CA VAL A 85 -9.43 0.23 37.39
C VAL A 85 -10.28 -0.98 37.09
N THR A 86 -10.61 -1.20 35.82
CA THR A 86 -11.41 -2.32 35.33
C THR A 86 -10.68 -3.01 34.19
N ILE A 87 -11.00 -4.28 33.93
CA ILE A 87 -10.52 -5.01 32.76
C ILE A 87 -11.52 -4.78 31.63
N LEU A 88 -11.03 -4.22 30.53
CA LEU A 88 -11.82 -3.95 29.33
C LEU A 88 -11.86 -5.17 28.40
N ASP A 89 -10.75 -5.87 28.27
CA ASP A 89 -10.64 -7.09 27.46
C ASP A 89 -9.52 -8.00 27.98
N ALA A 90 -9.62 -9.28 27.68
CA ALA A 90 -8.59 -10.28 27.91
C ALA A 90 -8.63 -11.29 26.77
N SER A 91 -7.73 -11.17 25.80
CA SER A 91 -7.79 -11.95 24.56
C SER A 91 -6.42 -12.43 24.11
N GLU A 92 -6.41 -13.47 23.29
CA GLU A 92 -5.23 -13.89 22.54
C GLU A 92 -5.08 -12.96 21.33
N VAL A 93 -3.89 -12.39 21.13
CA VAL A 93 -3.56 -11.57 19.97
C VAL A 93 -2.21 -11.98 19.38
N GLN A 94 -2.03 -11.77 18.09
CA GLN A 94 -0.73 -11.96 17.44
C GLN A 94 0.13 -10.71 17.65
N LEU A 95 1.26 -10.86 18.33
CA LEU A 95 2.20 -9.78 18.64
C LEU A 95 3.63 -10.18 18.27
N ASP A 96 4.25 -9.41 17.37
CA ASP A 96 5.61 -9.65 16.85
C ASP A 96 5.85 -11.09 16.38
N GLY A 97 4.84 -11.70 15.76
CA GLY A 97 4.92 -13.07 15.26
C GLY A 97 4.64 -14.16 16.29
N ALA A 98 4.49 -13.84 17.57
CA ALA A 98 4.05 -14.78 18.61
C ALA A 98 2.57 -14.61 18.97
N SER A 99 1.94 -15.69 19.41
CA SER A 99 0.68 -15.59 20.15
C SER A 99 0.97 -15.04 21.55
N ALA A 100 0.18 -14.06 21.98
CA ALA A 100 0.31 -13.42 23.28
C ALA A 100 -1.05 -13.28 23.96
N MET A 101 -1.08 -13.54 25.27
CA MET A 101 -2.21 -13.20 26.12
C MET A 101 -2.12 -11.72 26.44
N VAL A 102 -3.16 -10.94 26.13
CA VAL A 102 -3.21 -9.51 26.41
C VAL A 102 -4.42 -9.18 27.27
N VAL A 103 -4.15 -8.62 28.45
CA VAL A 103 -5.17 -8.11 29.37
C VAL A 103 -5.15 -6.59 29.31
N THR A 104 -6.26 -6.00 28.87
CA THR A 104 -6.40 -4.55 28.67
C THR A 104 -7.18 -3.95 29.83
N PHE A 105 -6.64 -2.90 30.43
CA PHE A 105 -7.19 -2.19 31.58
C PHE A 105 -7.72 -0.80 31.19
N SER A 106 -8.67 -0.29 31.96
CA SER A 106 -9.26 1.05 31.77
C SER A 106 -8.31 2.21 32.12
N VAL A 107 -7.27 1.93 32.89
CA VAL A 107 -6.32 2.89 33.46
C VAL A 107 -4.89 2.35 33.34
N PRO A 108 -3.88 3.20 33.06
CA PRO A 108 -2.48 2.80 33.12
C PRO A 108 -2.10 2.18 34.48
N LEU A 109 -1.44 1.02 34.48
CA LEU A 109 -1.00 0.30 35.67
C LEU A 109 0.27 0.93 36.27
N ASP A 110 0.46 0.75 37.57
CA ASP A 110 1.71 1.08 38.24
C ASP A 110 2.80 0.08 37.81
N PRO A 111 3.91 0.52 37.16
CA PRO A 111 4.97 -0.38 36.72
C PRO A 111 5.80 -0.99 37.86
N ASN A 112 5.70 -0.47 39.09
CA ASN A 112 6.51 -0.93 40.23
C ASN A 112 5.92 -2.13 40.99
N GLN A 113 4.76 -2.64 40.58
CA GLN A 113 4.12 -3.79 41.21
C GLN A 113 4.60 -5.12 40.60
N ASN A 114 4.57 -6.20 41.37
CA ASN A 114 4.89 -7.54 40.87
C ASN A 114 3.63 -8.21 40.29
N PHE A 115 3.44 -8.07 38.97
CA PHE A 115 2.28 -8.62 38.28
C PHE A 115 2.12 -10.13 38.43
N ALA A 116 3.20 -10.90 38.62
CA ALA A 116 3.12 -12.36 38.75
C ALA A 116 2.43 -12.83 40.05
N GLN A 117 2.26 -11.94 41.05
CA GLN A 117 1.53 -12.26 42.28
C GLN A 117 0.01 -12.16 42.12
N ASN A 118 -0.46 -11.26 41.25
CA ASN A 118 -1.89 -10.96 41.09
C ASN A 118 -2.46 -11.42 39.75
N VAL A 119 -1.60 -11.73 38.77
CA VAL A 119 -2.02 -12.15 37.43
C VAL A 119 -1.41 -13.50 37.10
N ARG A 120 -2.26 -14.52 36.98
CA ARG A 120 -1.86 -15.91 36.74
C ARG A 120 -2.48 -16.40 35.45
N LEU A 121 -1.66 -17.04 34.60
CA LEU A 121 -2.12 -17.78 33.43
C LEU A 121 -1.62 -19.22 33.55
N VAL A 122 -2.56 -20.16 33.57
CA VAL A 122 -2.29 -21.58 33.86
C VAL A 122 -2.89 -22.43 32.76
N ASP A 123 -2.11 -23.38 32.23
CA ASP A 123 -2.66 -24.45 31.39
C ASP A 123 -3.43 -25.43 32.28
N VAL A 124 -4.70 -25.68 31.93
CA VAL A 124 -5.61 -26.51 32.74
C VAL A 124 -5.09 -27.94 32.94
N LYS A 125 -4.21 -28.45 32.06
CA LYS A 125 -3.61 -29.77 32.16
C LYS A 125 -2.15 -29.75 32.59
N GLN A 126 -1.35 -28.83 32.05
CA GLN A 126 0.10 -28.79 32.26
C GLN A 126 0.54 -27.87 33.41
N GLY A 127 -0.38 -27.08 33.96
CA GLY A 127 -0.10 -26.18 35.07
C GLY A 127 0.54 -24.86 34.63
N LYS A 128 1.47 -24.35 35.44
CA LYS A 128 2.04 -23.01 35.27
C LYS A 128 2.77 -22.89 33.93
N LEU A 129 2.52 -21.80 33.20
CA LEU A 129 3.25 -21.44 31.99
C LEU A 129 4.55 -20.71 32.31
N ASP A 130 5.57 -20.93 31.48
CA ASP A 130 6.80 -20.14 31.50
C ASP A 130 6.57 -18.76 30.86
N GLY A 131 7.34 -17.77 31.30
CA GLY A 131 7.27 -16.39 30.83
C GLY A 131 6.99 -15.37 31.93
N ALA A 132 7.29 -14.11 31.65
CA ALA A 132 7.02 -12.98 32.53
C ALA A 132 6.02 -12.03 31.88
N TRP A 133 5.17 -11.43 32.69
CA TRP A 133 4.25 -10.39 32.23
C TRP A 133 5.02 -9.13 31.81
N GLU A 134 4.76 -8.67 30.60
CA GLU A 134 5.28 -7.44 30.01
C GLU A 134 4.20 -6.37 30.06
N LEU A 135 4.52 -5.22 30.64
CA LEU A 135 3.64 -4.05 30.61
C LEU A 135 3.91 -3.25 29.32
N SER A 136 2.85 -2.90 28.59
CA SER A 136 2.96 -2.13 27.35
C SER A 136 3.45 -0.70 27.57
N ASP A 137 3.89 -0.05 26.47
CA ASP A 137 4.31 1.37 26.50
C ASP A 137 3.20 2.33 26.95
N ASN A 138 1.94 2.01 26.70
CA ASN A 138 0.79 2.79 27.17
C ASN A 138 0.42 2.46 28.64
N MET A 139 1.04 1.42 29.21
CA MET A 139 0.82 0.86 30.54
C MET A 139 -0.61 0.37 30.81
N MET A 140 -1.46 0.31 29.79
CA MET A 140 -2.85 -0.17 29.92
C MET A 140 -3.00 -1.63 29.49
N GLU A 141 -1.94 -2.28 29.02
CA GLU A 141 -1.99 -3.66 28.57
C GLU A 141 -0.89 -4.48 29.25
N LEU A 142 -1.27 -5.61 29.82
CA LEU A 142 -0.36 -6.59 30.37
C LEU A 142 -0.31 -7.80 29.45
N ARG A 143 0.91 -8.23 29.08
CA ARG A 143 1.14 -9.16 27.97
C ARG A 143 1.96 -10.36 28.41
N LEU A 144 1.57 -11.57 28.04
CA LEU A 144 2.39 -12.78 28.19
C LEU A 144 2.54 -13.45 26.83
N ARG A 145 3.75 -13.45 26.28
CA ARG A 145 4.05 -13.91 24.91
C ARG A 145 4.40 -15.40 24.85
N HIS A 146 4.46 -15.92 23.62
CA HIS A 146 4.86 -17.30 23.27
C HIS A 146 3.89 -18.36 23.76
N LEU A 147 2.59 -18.06 23.73
CA LEU A 147 1.57 -19.00 24.21
C LEU A 147 1.66 -20.33 23.46
N PRO A 148 1.48 -21.46 24.17
CA PRO A 148 1.42 -22.76 23.54
C PRO A 148 0.12 -22.90 22.71
N PRO A 149 0.17 -23.39 21.46
CA PRO A 149 -1.00 -23.52 20.61
C PRO A 149 -1.92 -24.67 21.04
N SER A 150 -3.21 -24.57 20.69
CA SER A 150 -4.23 -25.59 20.98
C SER A 150 -4.30 -26.02 22.46
N ARG A 151 -4.09 -25.07 23.38
CA ARG A 151 -4.14 -25.27 24.83
C ARG A 151 -5.33 -24.56 25.45
N LYS A 152 -5.92 -25.18 26.49
CA LYS A 152 -6.95 -24.53 27.30
C LYS A 152 -6.27 -23.85 28.48
N LEU A 153 -6.33 -22.52 28.51
CA LEU A 153 -5.68 -21.69 29.51
C LEU A 153 -6.73 -21.03 30.41
N GLN A 154 -6.43 -20.93 31.70
CA GLN A 154 -7.21 -20.19 32.68
C GLN A 154 -6.41 -18.97 33.15
N LEU A 155 -6.94 -17.78 32.84
CA LEU A 155 -6.49 -16.52 33.38
C LEU A 155 -7.21 -16.24 34.69
N THR A 156 -6.45 -15.89 35.72
CA THR A 156 -6.96 -15.33 36.97
C THR A 156 -6.25 -14.00 37.24
N VAL A 157 -7.03 -12.93 37.36
CA VAL A 157 -6.56 -11.61 37.80
C VAL A 157 -7.19 -11.35 39.17
N ASP A 158 -6.38 -11.42 40.21
CA ASP A 158 -6.81 -11.20 41.58
C ASP A 158 -7.13 -9.71 41.81
N LYS A 159 -8.00 -9.44 42.79
CA LYS A 159 -8.22 -8.07 43.28
C LYS A 159 -6.89 -7.46 43.77
N GLY A 160 -6.76 -6.13 43.66
CA GLY A 160 -5.60 -5.40 44.17
C GLY A 160 -4.54 -5.00 43.13
N VAL A 161 -4.72 -5.33 41.85
CA VAL A 161 -3.87 -4.80 40.76
C VAL A 161 -3.98 -3.27 40.74
N LYS A 162 -2.86 -2.57 40.88
CA LYS A 162 -2.81 -1.11 41.10
C LYS A 162 -2.70 -0.33 39.80
N GLY A 163 -3.54 0.70 39.66
CA GLY A 163 -3.37 1.76 38.66
C GLY A 163 -2.34 2.80 39.10
N ILE A 164 -1.83 3.57 38.14
CA ILE A 164 -0.98 4.76 38.39
C ILE A 164 -1.72 5.85 39.19
N ASN A 165 -3.05 5.75 39.30
CA ASN A 165 -3.92 6.68 40.01
C ASN A 165 -4.23 6.23 41.46
N GLU A 166 -3.41 5.34 42.02
CA GLU A 166 -3.51 4.78 43.39
C GLU A 166 -4.76 3.91 43.67
N ARG A 167 -5.70 3.83 42.71
CA ARG A 167 -6.83 2.90 42.77
C ARG A 167 -6.41 1.49 42.37
N GLN A 168 -7.24 0.52 42.74
CA GLN A 168 -6.96 -0.90 42.51
C GLN A 168 -8.17 -1.60 41.89
N LEU A 169 -7.92 -2.71 41.21
CA LEU A 169 -8.98 -3.59 40.73
C LEU A 169 -9.76 -4.16 41.93
N GLU A 170 -11.05 -3.87 42.00
CA GLU A 170 -11.90 -4.23 43.16
C GLU A 170 -12.38 -5.69 43.12
N THR A 171 -12.69 -6.19 41.93
CA THR A 171 -13.20 -7.54 41.69
C THR A 171 -12.18 -8.41 41.00
N ALA A 172 -12.05 -9.66 41.46
CA ALA A 172 -11.24 -10.64 40.75
C ALA A 172 -11.89 -10.98 39.40
N TYR A 173 -11.07 -11.26 38.40
CA TYR A 173 -11.49 -11.61 37.05
C TYR A 173 -10.93 -12.97 36.66
N GLU A 174 -11.79 -13.85 36.17
CA GLU A 174 -11.39 -15.14 35.65
C GLU A 174 -11.89 -15.32 34.22
N LYS A 175 -11.02 -15.81 33.34
CA LYS A 175 -11.39 -16.15 31.98
C LYS A 175 -10.70 -17.44 31.56
N THR A 176 -11.49 -18.36 31.00
CA THR A 176 -10.96 -19.51 30.30
C THR A 176 -10.92 -19.22 28.80
N LEU A 177 -9.81 -19.51 28.14
CA LEU A 177 -9.66 -19.41 26.69
C LEU A 177 -8.99 -20.65 26.13
N THR A 178 -9.21 -20.92 24.85
CA THR A 178 -8.47 -21.95 24.12
C THR A 178 -7.61 -21.25 23.09
N THR A 179 -6.30 -21.50 23.12
CA THR A 179 -5.38 -20.86 22.20
C THR A 179 -5.55 -21.38 20.78
N GLU A 180 -5.28 -20.51 19.81
CA GLU A 180 -5.39 -20.82 18.40
C GLU A 180 -4.53 -22.04 18.01
N THR A 181 -4.98 -22.75 16.97
CA THR A 181 -4.22 -23.88 16.44
C THR A 181 -3.15 -23.37 15.48
N ILE A 182 -1.89 -23.63 15.83
CA ILE A 182 -0.73 -23.24 15.02
C ILE A 182 -0.07 -24.50 14.47
N SER A 183 -0.06 -24.62 13.15
CA SER A 183 0.73 -25.64 12.47
C SER A 183 2.15 -25.13 12.23
N PRO A 184 3.19 -25.95 12.47
CA PRO A 184 4.55 -25.62 12.10
C PRO A 184 4.64 -25.29 10.60
N SER A 185 5.30 -24.18 10.28
CA SER A 185 5.38 -23.69 8.92
C SER A 185 6.74 -23.08 8.63
N VAL A 186 7.17 -23.23 7.38
CA VAL A 186 8.39 -22.63 6.88
C VAL A 186 8.23 -22.25 5.41
N GLY A 187 8.91 -21.20 4.98
CA GLY A 187 8.92 -20.76 3.59
C GLY A 187 9.84 -19.58 3.37
N PHE A 188 10.16 -19.30 2.11
CA PHE A 188 10.88 -18.07 1.77
C PHE A 188 10.01 -16.84 2.02
N ALA A 189 10.64 -15.75 2.47
CA ALA A 189 9.94 -14.49 2.78
C ALA A 189 9.38 -13.80 1.52
N SER A 190 9.98 -14.06 0.34
CA SER A 190 9.51 -13.58 -0.95
C SER A 190 9.69 -14.66 -2.03
N LYS A 191 8.93 -14.53 -3.13
CA LYS A 191 9.11 -15.33 -4.35
C LYS A 191 10.32 -14.89 -5.18
N GLY A 192 10.93 -13.77 -4.84
CA GLY A 192 12.22 -13.44 -5.43
C GLY A 192 12.92 -12.24 -4.80
N SER A 193 14.22 -12.14 -5.07
CA SER A 193 15.08 -11.08 -4.56
C SER A 193 16.25 -10.82 -5.51
N LEU A 194 16.51 -9.56 -5.86
CA LEU A 194 17.77 -9.17 -6.47
C LEU A 194 18.79 -8.97 -5.33
N LEU A 195 19.85 -9.78 -5.32
CA LEU A 195 20.90 -9.74 -4.31
C LEU A 195 22.18 -9.19 -4.94
N PRO A 196 22.77 -8.11 -4.41
CA PRO A 196 24.07 -7.65 -4.88
C PRO A 196 25.14 -8.74 -4.71
N SER A 197 25.96 -8.97 -5.73
CA SER A 197 26.93 -10.08 -5.79
C SER A 197 27.87 -10.20 -4.58
N LYS A 198 28.20 -9.09 -3.90
CA LYS A 198 29.13 -9.06 -2.76
C LYS A 198 28.48 -8.76 -1.40
N VAL A 199 27.16 -8.50 -1.35
CA VAL A 199 26.44 -8.04 -0.16
C VAL A 199 25.24 -8.94 0.17
N ALA A 200 25.20 -10.17 -0.34
CA ALA A 200 24.13 -11.10 -0.01
C ALA A 200 24.22 -11.52 1.48
N GLU A 201 23.53 -10.81 2.37
CA GLU A 201 23.45 -11.14 3.81
C GLU A 201 22.87 -12.54 4.07
N GLY A 202 22.17 -13.09 3.09
CA GLY A 202 21.57 -14.42 3.12
C GLY A 202 20.19 -14.43 2.47
N LEU A 203 19.59 -15.61 2.39
CA LEU A 203 18.25 -15.77 1.83
C LEU A 203 17.20 -15.72 2.96
N PRO A 204 16.26 -14.76 2.97
CA PRO A 204 15.30 -14.63 4.06
C PRO A 204 14.22 -15.72 4.03
N VAL A 205 14.05 -16.38 5.18
CA VAL A 205 13.00 -17.38 5.42
C VAL A 205 12.13 -16.95 6.60
N LEU A 206 10.85 -17.32 6.53
CA LEU A 206 9.91 -17.23 7.64
C LEU A 206 9.75 -18.62 8.24
N ALA A 207 10.00 -18.75 9.54
CA ALA A 207 9.94 -20.02 10.24
C ALA A 207 9.04 -19.91 11.47
N LEU A 208 8.29 -20.97 11.75
CA LEU A 208 7.43 -21.11 12.92
C LEU A 208 7.46 -22.57 13.37
N ASN A 209 8.07 -22.84 14.53
CA ASN A 209 8.19 -24.19 15.10
C ASN A 209 8.87 -25.22 14.17
N VAL A 210 9.79 -24.77 13.32
CA VAL A 210 10.60 -25.62 12.42
C VAL A 210 12.07 -25.38 12.73
N ASN A 211 12.77 -26.41 13.21
CA ASN A 211 14.15 -26.28 13.69
C ASN A 211 15.19 -26.37 12.57
N SER A 212 14.89 -27.04 11.46
CA SER A 212 15.81 -27.17 10.33
C SER A 212 15.06 -27.37 9.03
N ILE A 213 15.71 -27.01 7.92
CA ILE A 213 15.20 -27.20 6.56
C ILE A 213 16.30 -27.71 5.63
N ASP A 214 15.91 -28.55 4.67
CA ASP A 214 16.78 -28.97 3.57
C ASP A 214 16.47 -28.09 2.34
N VAL A 215 17.51 -27.50 1.74
CA VAL A 215 17.37 -26.58 0.60
C VAL A 215 18.29 -27.00 -0.54
N ASN A 216 17.70 -27.13 -1.73
CA ASN A 216 18.40 -27.33 -2.99
C ASN A 216 18.54 -26.00 -3.71
N PHE A 217 19.74 -25.71 -4.19
CA PHE A 217 20.05 -24.53 -4.98
C PHE A 217 20.38 -24.94 -6.40
N PHE A 218 19.66 -24.35 -7.34
CA PHE A 218 19.83 -24.56 -8.76
C PHE A 218 20.32 -23.28 -9.42
N ARG A 219 21.24 -23.40 -10.37
CA ARG A 219 21.65 -22.30 -11.25
C ARG A 219 20.93 -22.45 -12.58
N ILE A 220 20.30 -21.38 -13.06
CA ILE A 220 19.57 -21.38 -14.32
C ILE A 220 20.55 -21.27 -15.48
N LYS A 221 20.35 -22.07 -16.53
CA LYS A 221 21.16 -22.03 -17.75
C LYS A 221 20.90 -20.73 -18.51
N GLU A 222 21.95 -20.10 -19.04
CA GLU A 222 21.86 -18.84 -19.76
C GLU A 222 20.91 -18.89 -20.97
N THR A 223 20.91 -20.02 -21.70
CA THR A 223 20.07 -20.23 -22.89
C THR A 223 18.57 -20.25 -22.57
N ALA A 224 18.21 -20.65 -21.35
CA ALA A 224 16.82 -20.77 -20.91
C ALA A 224 16.37 -19.59 -20.04
N LEU A 225 17.26 -18.63 -19.76
CA LEU A 225 17.03 -17.56 -18.81
C LEU A 225 15.82 -16.67 -19.15
N PRO A 226 15.64 -16.20 -20.41
CA PRO A 226 14.48 -15.36 -20.76
C PRO A 226 13.15 -16.08 -20.55
N SER A 227 13.07 -17.35 -20.97
CA SER A 227 11.87 -18.17 -20.81
C SER A 227 11.60 -18.53 -19.36
N PHE A 228 12.64 -18.87 -18.59
CA PHE A 228 12.53 -19.17 -17.16
C PHE A 228 11.99 -17.96 -16.37
N ILE A 229 12.57 -16.77 -16.57
CA ILE A 229 12.13 -15.57 -15.83
C ILE A 229 10.69 -15.21 -16.20
N ALA A 230 10.32 -15.28 -17.49
CA ALA A 230 8.96 -15.00 -17.91
C ALA A 230 7.95 -15.99 -17.29
N GLN A 231 8.28 -17.29 -17.25
CA GLN A 231 7.46 -18.30 -16.59
C GLN A 231 7.36 -18.06 -15.07
N TRP A 232 8.48 -17.73 -14.42
CA TRP A 232 8.54 -17.45 -12.99
C TRP A 232 7.69 -16.24 -12.57
N GLN A 233 7.74 -15.16 -13.36
CA GLN A 233 7.04 -13.91 -13.04
C GLN A 233 5.53 -13.99 -13.28
N TYR A 234 5.10 -14.57 -14.39
CA TYR A 234 3.70 -14.47 -14.85
C TYR A 234 2.85 -15.70 -14.60
N ARG A 235 3.39 -16.80 -14.07
CA ARG A 235 2.60 -17.99 -13.70
C ARG A 235 2.38 -18.07 -12.19
N ASN A 236 1.11 -18.14 -11.82
CA ASN A 236 0.68 -18.21 -10.43
C ASN A 236 0.67 -19.68 -9.99
N SER A 237 1.56 -20.01 -9.04
CA SER A 237 1.72 -21.32 -8.38
C SER A 237 2.54 -22.34 -9.19
N MET A 238 3.64 -22.82 -8.59
CA MET A 238 4.35 -24.00 -9.06
C MET A 238 3.55 -25.25 -8.65
N ASN A 239 2.91 -25.91 -9.62
CA ASN A 239 2.39 -27.26 -9.42
C ASN A 239 3.55 -28.28 -9.45
N SER A 240 3.37 -29.44 -8.80
CA SER A 240 4.41 -30.49 -8.72
C SER A 240 4.90 -30.98 -10.09
N TRP A 241 4.07 -30.92 -11.14
CA TRP A 241 4.43 -31.29 -12.51
C TRP A 241 5.32 -30.25 -13.21
N GLU A 242 5.20 -28.97 -12.85
CA GLU A 242 5.95 -27.86 -13.47
C GLU A 242 7.40 -27.80 -12.95
N SER A 243 7.65 -28.44 -11.80
CA SER A 243 8.99 -28.56 -11.23
C SER A 243 9.92 -29.37 -12.14
N GLU A 244 9.43 -30.42 -12.82
CA GLU A 244 10.28 -31.23 -13.71
C GLU A 244 10.69 -30.49 -14.99
N GLU A 245 9.86 -29.60 -15.52
CA GLU A 245 10.15 -28.85 -16.74
C GLU A 245 11.14 -27.72 -16.48
N ILE A 246 10.95 -26.97 -15.39
CA ILE A 246 11.86 -25.90 -14.96
C ILE A 246 13.24 -26.46 -14.57
N LEU A 247 13.28 -27.64 -13.92
CA LEU A 247 14.54 -28.26 -13.51
C LEU A 247 15.37 -28.77 -14.69
N LYS A 248 14.81 -28.98 -15.90
CA LYS A 248 15.61 -29.31 -17.10
C LYS A 248 16.54 -28.17 -17.50
N ASP A 249 16.10 -26.95 -17.25
CA ASP A 249 16.79 -25.72 -17.59
C ASP A 249 17.63 -25.16 -16.45
N ALA A 250 17.75 -25.92 -15.36
CA ALA A 250 18.53 -25.59 -14.19
C ALA A 250 19.56 -26.70 -13.87
N GLU A 251 20.67 -26.32 -13.27
CA GLU A 251 21.71 -27.22 -12.79
C GLU A 251 21.73 -27.18 -11.26
N LEU A 252 21.65 -28.33 -10.60
CA LEU A 252 21.80 -28.40 -9.14
C LEU A 252 23.25 -28.07 -8.77
N VAL A 253 23.46 -26.99 -8.02
CA VAL A 253 24.80 -26.52 -7.65
C VAL A 253 25.15 -26.74 -6.17
N TYR A 254 24.14 -26.87 -5.30
CA TYR A 254 24.34 -27.15 -3.89
C TYR A 254 23.07 -27.72 -3.25
N THR A 255 23.23 -28.64 -2.30
CA THR A 255 22.18 -29.11 -1.40
C THR A 255 22.71 -29.01 0.02
N GLY A 256 21.93 -28.45 0.94
CA GLY A 256 22.34 -28.35 2.33
C GLY A 256 21.17 -28.30 3.30
N ARG A 257 21.42 -28.79 4.51
CA ARG A 257 20.55 -28.61 5.67
C ARG A 257 20.94 -27.34 6.42
N PHE A 258 19.95 -26.53 6.76
CA PHE A 258 20.13 -25.31 7.53
C PHE A 258 19.37 -25.40 8.84
N ASP A 259 20.07 -25.20 9.95
CA ASP A 259 19.46 -25.09 11.26
C ASP A 259 18.90 -23.67 11.45
N LEU A 260 17.63 -23.60 11.82
CA LEU A 260 16.84 -22.37 11.99
C LEU A 260 16.70 -21.99 13.46
N ASN A 261 16.43 -22.98 14.33
CA ASN A 261 16.22 -22.82 15.78
C ASN A 261 15.39 -21.56 16.16
N PRO A 262 14.18 -21.37 15.59
CA PRO A 262 13.37 -20.19 15.89
C PRO A 262 12.87 -20.20 17.33
N THR A 263 12.56 -19.03 17.88
CA THR A 263 11.89 -18.94 19.19
C THR A 263 10.57 -19.72 19.16
N LEU A 264 10.33 -20.53 20.19
CA LEU A 264 9.13 -21.37 20.28
C LEU A 264 7.85 -20.53 20.13
N ASN A 265 6.91 -21.03 19.33
CA ASN A 265 5.61 -20.41 19.04
C ASN A 265 5.69 -18.98 18.49
N THR A 266 6.80 -18.64 17.83
CA THR A 266 7.04 -17.31 17.26
C THR A 266 7.41 -17.45 15.79
N ARG A 267 6.68 -16.73 14.94
CA ARG A 267 7.04 -16.60 13.53
C ARG A 267 8.16 -15.58 13.42
N GLU A 268 9.33 -16.06 13.03
CA GLU A 268 10.54 -15.23 12.91
C GLU A 268 11.01 -15.17 11.46
N LYS A 269 11.64 -14.05 11.12
CA LYS A 269 12.38 -13.87 9.87
C LYS A 269 13.85 -14.19 10.14
N LEU A 270 14.32 -15.27 9.55
CA LEU A 270 15.70 -15.74 9.65
C LEU A 270 16.41 -15.60 8.30
N LEU A 271 17.74 -15.57 8.30
CA LEU A 271 18.56 -15.49 7.09
C LEU A 271 19.35 -16.78 6.92
N LEU A 272 19.21 -17.42 5.76
CA LEU A 272 20.05 -18.56 5.39
C LEU A 272 21.43 -18.06 4.93
N PRO A 273 22.53 -18.45 5.60
CA PRO A 273 23.86 -17.99 5.23
C PRO A 273 24.31 -18.60 3.90
N LEU A 274 24.60 -17.74 2.91
CA LEU A 274 25.06 -18.18 1.58
C LEU A 274 26.59 -17.99 1.37
N ASN A 275 27.23 -17.18 2.20
CA ASN A 275 28.61 -16.71 2.00
C ASN A 275 29.65 -17.83 1.97
N ASN A 276 29.39 -18.92 2.69
CA ASN A 276 30.31 -20.05 2.78
C ASN A 276 30.12 -21.07 1.65
N ILE A 277 29.12 -20.88 0.77
CA ILE A 277 28.80 -21.80 -0.31
C ILE A 277 29.48 -21.31 -1.60
N LYS A 278 30.66 -21.87 -1.91
CA LYS A 278 31.48 -21.48 -3.07
C LYS A 278 30.71 -21.47 -4.40
N ALA A 279 29.76 -22.40 -4.58
CA ALA A 279 28.96 -22.50 -5.79
C ALA A 279 28.01 -21.30 -5.99
N LEU A 280 27.60 -20.64 -4.88
CA LEU A 280 26.74 -19.47 -4.86
C LEU A 280 27.52 -18.15 -4.79
N GLN A 281 28.83 -18.17 -5.07
CA GLN A 281 29.65 -16.95 -5.20
C GLN A 281 29.84 -16.53 -6.66
N LYS A 282 29.33 -17.31 -7.62
CA LYS A 282 29.37 -16.98 -9.04
C LYS A 282 28.16 -16.13 -9.40
N ASP A 283 28.37 -15.08 -10.20
CA ASP A 283 27.26 -14.29 -10.75
C ASP A 283 26.30 -15.16 -11.57
N GLY A 284 25.00 -14.87 -11.47
CA GLY A 284 23.97 -15.61 -12.19
C GLY A 284 22.61 -15.61 -11.49
N VAL A 285 21.64 -16.25 -12.15
CA VAL A 285 20.30 -16.45 -11.60
C VAL A 285 20.20 -17.84 -10.98
N TYR A 286 19.72 -17.87 -9.74
CA TYR A 286 19.57 -19.05 -8.93
C TYR A 286 18.13 -19.23 -8.48
N MET A 287 17.77 -20.48 -8.24
CA MET A 287 16.51 -20.88 -7.64
C MET A 287 16.82 -21.73 -6.41
N ALA A 288 16.27 -21.35 -5.26
CA ALA A 288 16.30 -22.16 -4.05
C ALA A 288 14.96 -22.87 -3.87
N VAL A 289 14.99 -24.17 -3.62
CA VAL A 289 13.81 -25.01 -3.40
C VAL A 289 13.97 -25.75 -2.09
N MET A 290 13.05 -25.56 -1.16
CA MET A 290 12.96 -26.31 0.08
C MET A 290 12.49 -27.73 -0.22
N GLN A 291 13.21 -28.73 0.29
CA GLN A 291 12.75 -30.11 0.25
C GLN A 291 11.72 -30.33 1.35
N GLN A 292 10.66 -31.06 1.01
CA GLN A 292 9.64 -31.42 1.98
C GLN A 292 10.15 -32.52 2.91
N ALA A 293 10.81 -32.15 4.00
CA ALA A 293 11.08 -33.05 5.11
C ALA A 293 9.89 -33.02 6.08
N GLY A 294 9.16 -34.13 6.26
CA GLY A 294 8.07 -34.25 7.23
C GLY A 294 6.72 -33.63 6.82
N LYS A 295 5.85 -33.36 7.81
CA LYS A 295 4.45 -32.89 7.61
C LYS A 295 4.30 -31.36 7.72
N TYR A 296 5.30 -30.59 7.30
CA TYR A 296 5.25 -29.13 7.43
C TYR A 296 4.39 -28.48 6.35
N ILE A 297 3.73 -27.36 6.69
CA ILE A 297 3.04 -26.53 5.70
C ILE A 297 4.07 -25.60 5.07
N TYR A 298 4.30 -25.76 3.76
CA TYR A 298 5.20 -24.93 2.98
C TYR A 298 4.41 -23.77 2.35
N ALA A 299 4.58 -22.57 2.89
CA ALA A 299 3.87 -21.39 2.35
C ALA A 299 4.46 -20.93 1.01
N ASN A 300 5.80 -20.91 0.91
CA ASN A 300 6.55 -20.59 -0.30
C ASN A 300 7.77 -21.54 -0.37
N PRO A 301 7.64 -22.72 -0.99
CA PRO A 301 8.71 -23.73 -1.03
C PRO A 301 9.86 -23.35 -1.99
N ALA A 302 9.66 -22.38 -2.89
CA ALA A 302 10.67 -21.97 -3.85
C ALA A 302 10.81 -20.45 -3.93
N THR A 303 12.02 -19.99 -4.20
CA THR A 303 12.32 -18.57 -4.45
C THR A 303 13.43 -18.45 -5.49
N MET A 304 13.38 -17.38 -6.29
CA MET A 304 14.43 -17.04 -7.24
C MET A 304 15.27 -15.88 -6.71
N PHE A 305 16.58 -15.97 -6.80
CA PHE A 305 17.45 -14.84 -6.51
C PHE A 305 18.51 -14.67 -7.58
N THR A 306 18.91 -13.41 -7.81
CA THR A 306 19.94 -13.09 -8.80
C THR A 306 21.14 -12.50 -8.08
N LEU A 307 22.33 -13.01 -8.36
CA LEU A 307 23.60 -12.43 -7.95
C LEU A 307 24.15 -11.62 -9.13
N SER A 308 24.04 -10.30 -8.99
CA SER A 308 24.42 -9.36 -10.04
C SER A 308 24.75 -8.00 -9.43
N ASP A 309 25.69 -7.30 -10.05
CA ASP A 309 26.00 -5.90 -9.76
C ASP A 309 25.25 -4.92 -10.68
N ILE A 310 24.43 -5.42 -11.61
CA ILE A 310 23.69 -4.57 -12.55
C ILE A 310 22.43 -4.02 -11.87
N GLY A 311 22.47 -2.74 -11.51
CA GLY A 311 21.29 -1.92 -11.24
C GLY A 311 20.69 -1.42 -12.54
N VAL A 312 19.37 -1.49 -12.68
CA VAL A 312 18.65 -1.01 -13.87
C VAL A 312 17.56 -0.05 -13.43
N SER A 313 17.42 1.06 -14.14
CA SER A 313 16.25 1.93 -14.06
C SER A 313 15.71 2.21 -15.46
N VAL A 314 14.40 2.38 -15.58
CA VAL A 314 13.70 2.52 -16.86
C VAL A 314 12.75 3.70 -16.77
N HIS A 315 12.85 4.60 -17.76
CA HIS A 315 11.95 5.72 -17.95
C HIS A 315 11.12 5.45 -19.21
N SER A 316 9.81 5.24 -19.04
CA SER A 316 8.91 4.99 -20.16
C SER A 316 8.27 6.30 -20.63
N TYR A 317 8.43 6.60 -21.92
CA TYR A 317 7.81 7.72 -22.61
C TYR A 317 6.64 7.22 -23.49
N LEU A 318 6.10 8.10 -24.34
CA LEU A 318 4.94 7.78 -25.18
C LEU A 318 5.28 6.69 -26.23
N ASP A 319 6.45 6.77 -26.84
CA ASP A 319 6.90 5.96 -27.97
C ASP A 319 8.24 5.26 -27.75
N LYS A 320 9.02 5.68 -26.74
CA LYS A 320 10.30 5.07 -26.38
C LYS A 320 10.41 4.71 -24.90
N MET A 321 11.43 3.93 -24.59
CA MET A 321 11.87 3.59 -23.25
C MET A 321 13.37 3.86 -23.15
N ASP A 322 13.77 4.70 -22.20
CA ASP A 322 15.18 4.95 -21.90
C ASP A 322 15.57 4.14 -20.67
N VAL A 323 16.67 3.40 -20.81
CA VAL A 323 17.17 2.44 -19.84
C VAL A 323 18.54 2.90 -19.38
N PHE A 324 18.74 2.95 -18.07
CA PHE A 324 20.01 3.30 -17.46
C PHE A 324 20.50 2.14 -16.61
N THR A 325 21.75 1.74 -16.81
CA THR A 325 22.40 0.68 -16.06
C THR A 325 23.56 1.20 -15.24
N GLN A 326 23.63 0.84 -13.98
CA GLN A 326 24.63 1.30 -13.01
C GLN A 326 25.11 0.16 -12.11
N SER A 327 26.32 0.26 -11.56
CA SER A 327 26.81 -0.67 -10.54
C SER A 327 26.00 -0.49 -9.25
N LEU A 328 25.54 -1.58 -8.63
CA LEU A 328 24.89 -1.54 -7.32
C LEU A 328 25.91 -1.32 -6.19
N GLU A 329 27.15 -1.77 -6.38
CA GLU A 329 28.26 -1.60 -5.45
C GLU A 329 28.84 -0.18 -5.51
N GLN A 330 29.14 0.31 -6.71
CA GLN A 330 29.91 1.55 -6.92
C GLN A 330 29.02 2.76 -7.27
N GLY A 331 27.85 2.52 -7.88
CA GLY A 331 26.97 3.58 -8.39
C GLY A 331 27.34 4.10 -9.77
N ASP A 332 28.46 3.66 -10.36
CA ASP A 332 28.94 4.10 -11.66
C ASP A 332 28.12 3.54 -12.83
N SER A 333 28.02 4.28 -13.93
CA SER A 333 27.38 3.83 -15.16
C SER A 333 28.05 2.60 -15.77
N LEU A 334 27.25 1.63 -16.22
CA LEU A 334 27.73 0.39 -16.83
C LEU A 334 27.59 0.40 -18.34
N LYS A 335 28.71 0.50 -19.06
CA LYS A 335 28.78 0.34 -20.51
C LYS A 335 28.70 -1.14 -20.92
N GLY A 336 28.13 -1.39 -22.10
CA GLY A 336 28.16 -2.70 -22.74
C GLY A 336 27.23 -3.72 -22.10
N VAL A 337 26.17 -3.26 -21.43
CA VAL A 337 25.09 -4.12 -20.94
C VAL A 337 24.09 -4.33 -22.08
N GLU A 338 23.82 -5.58 -22.44
CA GLU A 338 22.78 -5.90 -23.43
C GLU A 338 21.41 -5.83 -22.74
N VAL A 339 20.57 -4.91 -23.21
CA VAL A 339 19.20 -4.74 -22.73
C VAL A 339 18.25 -5.36 -23.75
N ARG A 340 17.41 -6.30 -23.31
CA ARG A 340 16.43 -7.02 -24.12
C ARG A 340 15.01 -6.73 -23.62
N LEU A 341 14.11 -6.37 -24.55
CA LEU A 341 12.67 -6.35 -24.31
C LEU A 341 12.06 -7.69 -24.70
N LEU A 342 11.34 -8.29 -23.76
CA LEU A 342 10.78 -9.63 -23.88
C LEU A 342 9.25 -9.59 -23.72
N ASP A 343 8.56 -10.48 -24.42
CA ASP A 343 7.12 -10.70 -24.24
C ASP A 343 6.81 -11.60 -23.02
N GLU A 344 5.52 -11.92 -22.82
CA GLU A 344 5.05 -12.79 -21.73
C GLU A 344 5.63 -14.22 -21.76
N LYS A 345 6.10 -14.69 -22.92
CA LYS A 345 6.69 -16.01 -23.10
C LYS A 345 8.22 -15.98 -23.02
N GLY A 346 8.82 -14.80 -22.81
CA GLY A 346 10.27 -14.60 -22.84
C GLY A 346 10.84 -14.50 -24.25
N GLN A 347 10.02 -14.29 -25.29
CA GLN A 347 10.49 -14.10 -26.66
C GLN A 347 11.05 -12.69 -26.86
N LEU A 348 12.17 -12.59 -27.57
CA LEU A 348 12.83 -11.32 -27.86
C LEU A 348 11.98 -10.46 -28.82
N LEU A 349 11.66 -9.23 -28.39
CA LEU A 349 10.97 -8.24 -29.20
C LEU A 349 11.96 -7.23 -29.82
N SER A 350 12.88 -6.72 -29.01
CA SER A 350 13.95 -5.80 -29.42
C SER A 350 15.10 -5.81 -28.42
N LYS A 351 16.26 -5.29 -28.82
CA LYS A 351 17.43 -5.17 -27.95
C LYS A 351 18.28 -3.94 -28.27
N ALA A 352 19.03 -3.49 -27.28
CA ALA A 352 19.99 -2.39 -27.38
C ALA A 352 21.21 -2.66 -26.48
N MET A 353 22.32 -1.96 -26.73
CA MET A 353 23.53 -2.03 -25.91
C MET A 353 23.73 -0.69 -25.22
N THR A 354 24.09 -0.70 -23.93
CA THR A 354 24.34 0.55 -23.21
C THR A 354 25.65 1.22 -23.62
N ASP A 355 25.61 2.55 -23.71
CA ASP A 355 26.76 3.40 -24.05
C ASP A 355 27.66 3.69 -22.83
N ALA A 356 28.58 4.65 -22.97
CA ALA A 356 29.52 5.01 -21.89
C ALA A 356 28.84 5.59 -20.65
N ASP A 357 27.66 6.19 -20.81
CA ASP A 357 26.86 6.75 -19.71
C ASP A 357 25.91 5.71 -19.12
N GLY A 358 26.00 4.45 -19.59
CA GLY A 358 25.12 3.36 -19.17
C GLY A 358 23.71 3.49 -19.74
N HIS A 359 23.52 4.31 -20.78
CA HIS A 359 22.21 4.58 -21.39
C HIS A 359 21.97 3.69 -22.61
N ALA A 360 20.75 3.18 -22.74
CA ALA A 360 20.23 2.56 -23.94
C ALA A 360 18.80 3.06 -24.21
N SER A 361 18.45 3.26 -25.48
CA SER A 361 17.10 3.64 -25.89
C SER A 361 16.46 2.52 -26.72
N LEU A 362 15.20 2.22 -26.41
CA LEU A 362 14.41 1.17 -27.07
C LEU A 362 13.05 1.75 -27.48
N GLU A 363 12.53 1.32 -28.62
CA GLU A 363 11.14 1.62 -29.00
C GLU A 363 10.16 0.91 -28.07
N LYS A 364 9.09 1.62 -27.68
CA LYS A 364 8.06 1.06 -26.80
C LYS A 364 7.23 0.03 -27.57
N ASN A 365 7.10 -1.15 -26.99
CA ASN A 365 6.32 -2.24 -27.58
C ASN A 365 5.18 -2.66 -26.66
N ALA A 366 3.94 -2.65 -27.15
CA ALA A 366 2.75 -3.02 -26.37
C ALA A 366 2.74 -4.48 -25.88
N LYS A 367 3.50 -5.37 -26.53
CA LYS A 367 3.67 -6.77 -26.13
C LYS A 367 4.79 -6.96 -25.09
N ALA A 368 5.62 -5.95 -24.84
CA ALA A 368 6.69 -6.07 -23.86
C ALA A 368 6.13 -6.24 -22.45
N LYS A 369 6.67 -7.21 -21.73
CA LYS A 369 6.31 -7.53 -20.34
C LYS A 369 7.54 -7.47 -19.43
N LEU A 370 8.68 -7.91 -19.93
CA LEU A 370 9.91 -8.01 -19.15
C LEU A 370 11.05 -7.28 -19.86
N LEU A 371 11.86 -6.55 -19.09
CA LEU A 371 13.14 -6.05 -19.52
C LEU A 371 14.25 -6.85 -18.84
N LEU A 372 15.20 -7.35 -19.62
CA LEU A 372 16.32 -8.15 -19.16
C LEU A 372 17.62 -7.47 -19.53
N ALA A 373 18.46 -7.18 -18.55
CA ALA A 373 19.79 -6.59 -18.72
C ALA A 373 20.86 -7.65 -18.40
N THR A 374 21.75 -7.92 -19.35
CA THR A 374 22.80 -8.94 -19.20
C THR A 374 24.16 -8.42 -19.62
N ARG A 375 25.18 -8.70 -18.80
CA ARG A 375 26.60 -8.46 -19.11
C ARG A 375 27.41 -9.57 -18.47
N ASP A 376 28.18 -10.30 -19.28
CA ASP A 376 28.85 -11.53 -18.84
C ASP A 376 27.82 -12.48 -18.19
N ASN A 377 28.09 -12.95 -16.97
CA ASN A 377 27.17 -13.82 -16.21
C ASN A 377 26.19 -13.03 -15.34
N GLN A 378 26.26 -11.69 -15.33
CA GLN A 378 25.41 -10.83 -14.53
C GLN A 378 24.07 -10.61 -15.22
N THR A 379 23.00 -10.71 -14.46
CA THR A 379 21.64 -10.52 -14.96
C THR A 379 20.89 -9.56 -14.05
N SER A 380 20.09 -8.68 -14.62
CA SER A 380 19.12 -7.88 -13.88
C SER A 380 17.84 -7.77 -14.70
N MET A 381 16.73 -7.53 -14.03
CA MET A 381 15.42 -7.56 -14.69
C MET A 381 14.47 -6.52 -14.10
N ILE A 382 13.54 -6.05 -14.93
CA ILE A 382 12.41 -5.22 -14.53
C ILE A 382 11.14 -5.81 -15.14
N ASP A 383 10.16 -6.09 -14.29
CA ASP A 383 8.79 -6.36 -14.72
C ASP A 383 8.13 -5.04 -15.14
N LEU A 384 7.80 -4.92 -16.43
CA LEU A 384 7.19 -3.74 -17.03
C LEU A 384 5.66 -3.68 -16.83
N VAL A 385 5.07 -4.75 -16.29
CA VAL A 385 3.63 -4.82 -15.98
C VAL A 385 3.36 -4.31 -14.56
N SER A 386 4.32 -4.48 -13.65
CA SER A 386 4.24 -3.94 -12.30
C SER A 386 4.00 -2.43 -12.31
N PRO A 387 3.23 -1.89 -11.35
CA PRO A 387 3.02 -0.45 -11.24
C PRO A 387 4.36 0.31 -11.20
N ALA A 388 4.42 1.43 -11.92
CA ALA A 388 5.54 2.35 -11.83
C ALA A 388 5.66 2.92 -10.40
N LEU A 389 6.83 3.49 -10.08
CA LEU A 389 7.06 4.16 -8.80
C LEU A 389 6.00 5.24 -8.56
N ASP A 390 5.43 5.26 -7.35
CA ASP A 390 4.45 6.26 -6.95
C ASP A 390 5.14 7.62 -6.76
N LEU A 391 4.80 8.57 -7.62
CA LEU A 391 5.32 9.94 -7.62
C LEU A 391 4.32 10.96 -7.08
N SER A 392 3.26 10.53 -6.37
CA SER A 392 2.22 11.42 -5.83
C SER A 392 2.71 12.50 -4.85
N GLU A 393 3.89 12.31 -4.26
CA GLU A 393 4.54 13.31 -3.39
C GLU A 393 5.18 14.46 -4.19
N PHE A 394 5.35 14.30 -5.50
CA PHE A 394 5.94 15.29 -6.39
C PHE A 394 4.85 16.02 -7.20
N ASP A 395 5.09 17.30 -7.50
CA ASP A 395 4.20 18.07 -8.37
C ASP A 395 4.43 17.72 -9.85
N ILE A 396 3.89 16.57 -10.25
CA ILE A 396 3.93 16.05 -11.63
C ILE A 396 2.58 16.18 -12.34
N ALA A 397 1.62 16.88 -11.73
CA ALA A 397 0.31 17.10 -12.31
C ALA A 397 0.42 18.09 -13.48
N GLY A 398 -0.42 17.89 -14.51
CA GLY A 398 -0.43 18.78 -15.65
C GLY A 398 -1.17 18.18 -16.85
N PRO A 399 -1.32 18.98 -17.92
CA PRO A 399 -1.79 18.45 -19.19
C PRO A 399 -0.82 17.38 -19.68
N GLN A 400 -1.36 16.31 -20.25
CA GLN A 400 -0.54 15.27 -20.88
C GLN A 400 0.32 15.89 -22.00
N GLY A 401 1.62 15.62 -21.96
CA GLY A 401 2.55 16.06 -23.01
C GLY A 401 2.29 15.32 -24.32
N TYR A 402 2.05 16.07 -25.39
CA TYR A 402 1.95 15.56 -26.75
C TYR A 402 2.99 16.25 -27.63
N SER A 403 3.46 15.56 -28.69
CA SER A 403 4.34 16.18 -29.69
C SER A 403 3.67 17.34 -30.43
N LYS A 404 2.33 17.29 -30.56
CA LYS A 404 1.49 18.37 -31.07
C LYS A 404 0.40 18.72 -30.05
N LEU A 405 0.27 20.00 -29.76
CA LEU A 405 -0.75 20.55 -28.88
C LEU A 405 -1.85 21.21 -29.71
N PHE A 406 -3.10 20.80 -29.50
CA PHE A 406 -4.27 21.44 -30.11
C PHE A 406 -5.08 22.11 -29.01
N PHE A 407 -4.85 23.41 -28.81
CA PHE A 407 -5.53 24.20 -27.79
C PHE A 407 -6.90 24.62 -28.32
N VAL A 408 -7.96 24.07 -27.73
CA VAL A 408 -9.35 24.30 -28.15
C VAL A 408 -10.09 25.08 -27.09
N PHE A 409 -10.78 26.14 -27.51
CA PHE A 409 -11.48 27.05 -26.60
C PHE A 409 -12.77 27.60 -27.23
N GLY A 410 -13.73 27.90 -26.37
CA GLY A 410 -15.00 28.52 -26.74
C GLY A 410 -15.36 29.61 -25.73
N PRO A 411 -16.40 30.42 -26.01
CA PRO A 411 -16.83 31.48 -25.09
C PRO A 411 -17.50 30.92 -23.81
N ARG A 412 -18.01 29.69 -23.88
CA ARG A 412 -18.66 28.95 -22.79
C ARG A 412 -18.65 27.46 -23.09
N ASP A 413 -18.87 26.66 -22.05
CA ASP A 413 -18.93 25.20 -22.07
C ASP A 413 -20.34 24.64 -21.81
N LEU A 414 -21.38 25.49 -21.71
CA LEU A 414 -22.77 25.11 -21.46
C LEU A 414 -23.71 25.71 -22.53
N TYR A 415 -24.50 24.85 -23.17
CA TYR A 415 -25.41 25.19 -24.27
C TYR A 415 -26.78 24.53 -24.08
N ARG A 416 -27.80 25.03 -24.79
CA ARG A 416 -29.10 24.38 -24.92
C ARG A 416 -29.27 23.65 -26.25
N PRO A 417 -30.18 22.67 -26.33
CA PRO A 417 -30.68 22.20 -27.62
C PRO A 417 -31.15 23.38 -28.49
N GLY A 418 -30.75 23.41 -29.76
CA GLY A 418 -31.04 24.50 -30.69
C GLY A 418 -30.00 25.64 -30.72
N GLU A 419 -29.11 25.75 -29.72
CA GLU A 419 -28.05 26.77 -29.75
C GLU A 419 -26.91 26.38 -30.69
N THR A 420 -26.08 27.38 -31.05
CA THR A 420 -24.87 27.15 -31.85
C THR A 420 -23.64 27.14 -30.95
N LEU A 421 -22.96 26.00 -30.90
CA LEU A 421 -21.61 25.87 -30.34
C LEU A 421 -20.63 26.66 -31.21
N ILE A 422 -19.91 27.59 -30.58
CA ILE A 422 -18.79 28.32 -31.19
C ILE A 422 -17.50 27.75 -30.59
N VAL A 423 -16.65 27.17 -31.44
CA VAL A 423 -15.40 26.54 -31.00
C VAL A 423 -14.25 27.03 -31.86
N ASN A 424 -13.12 27.28 -31.22
CA ASN A 424 -11.88 27.74 -31.82
C ASN A 424 -10.73 26.81 -31.45
N GLY A 425 -9.70 26.72 -32.30
CA GLY A 425 -8.54 25.87 -32.08
C GLY A 425 -7.24 26.53 -32.52
N LEU A 426 -6.15 26.25 -31.81
CA LEU A 426 -4.78 26.63 -32.17
C LEU A 426 -3.88 25.40 -32.11
N LEU A 427 -3.20 25.11 -33.22
CA LEU A 427 -2.28 23.99 -33.33
C LEU A 427 -0.83 24.44 -33.16
N ARG A 428 -0.08 23.82 -32.24
CA ARG A 428 1.32 24.12 -31.91
C ARG A 428 2.12 22.82 -31.71
N ASP A 429 3.45 22.93 -31.68
CA ASP A 429 4.30 21.83 -31.21
C ASP A 429 4.24 21.70 -29.67
N GLY A 430 4.99 20.73 -29.12
CA GLY A 430 5.08 20.50 -27.68
C GLY A 430 5.63 21.69 -26.88
N ASP A 431 6.36 22.61 -27.51
CA ASP A 431 6.93 23.82 -26.90
C ASP A 431 6.07 25.07 -27.14
N GLY A 432 4.89 24.91 -27.75
CA GLY A 432 3.97 26.02 -28.05
C GLY A 432 4.36 26.86 -29.27
N ARG A 433 5.35 26.45 -30.06
CA ARG A 433 5.74 27.14 -31.30
C ARG A 433 4.80 26.81 -32.45
N ALA A 434 4.74 27.72 -33.42
CA ALA A 434 3.94 27.53 -34.62
C ALA A 434 4.48 26.35 -35.44
N ILE A 435 3.57 25.53 -35.96
CA ILE A 435 3.89 24.43 -36.89
C ILE A 435 3.20 24.65 -38.22
N LYS A 436 3.62 23.87 -39.24
CA LYS A 436 2.97 23.87 -40.55
C LYS A 436 1.48 23.58 -40.39
N SER A 437 0.64 24.44 -40.97
CA SER A 437 -0.81 24.25 -40.99
C SER A 437 -1.19 22.91 -41.59
N GLN A 438 -2.10 22.20 -40.93
CA GLN A 438 -2.61 20.90 -41.37
C GLN A 438 -4.11 20.77 -41.09
N PRO A 439 -4.87 20.03 -41.91
CA PRO A 439 -6.25 19.69 -41.57
C PRO A 439 -6.32 18.86 -40.28
N VAL A 440 -7.41 19.02 -39.53
CA VAL A 440 -7.73 18.21 -38.35
C VAL A 440 -9.05 17.51 -38.60
N LYS A 441 -9.09 16.18 -38.48
CA LYS A 441 -10.37 15.46 -38.52
C LYS A 441 -11.07 15.61 -37.17
N VAL A 442 -12.35 15.96 -37.20
CA VAL A 442 -13.16 16.23 -36.02
C VAL A 442 -14.44 15.41 -36.07
N ASP A 443 -14.73 14.71 -34.97
CA ASP A 443 -16.01 14.05 -34.75
C ASP A 443 -16.77 14.74 -33.61
N VAL A 444 -18.03 15.08 -33.84
CA VAL A 444 -18.96 15.54 -32.81
C VAL A 444 -19.61 14.31 -32.19
N LEU A 445 -19.40 14.12 -30.89
CA LEU A 445 -19.87 13.00 -30.10
C LEU A 445 -21.03 13.44 -29.19
N LYS A 446 -22.09 12.64 -29.18
CA LYS A 446 -23.18 12.67 -28.20
C LYS A 446 -22.71 12.23 -26.81
N THR A 447 -23.63 12.29 -25.87
CA THR A 447 -23.47 11.83 -24.48
C THR A 447 -23.18 10.33 -24.36
N ASP A 448 -23.66 9.52 -25.31
CA ASP A 448 -23.40 8.08 -25.42
C ASP A 448 -22.12 7.74 -26.20
N GLY A 449 -21.37 8.75 -26.66
CA GLY A 449 -20.18 8.57 -27.48
C GLY A 449 -20.45 8.29 -28.96
N GLN A 450 -21.70 8.28 -29.41
CA GLN A 450 -22.01 8.14 -30.84
C GLN A 450 -21.62 9.39 -31.63
N VAL A 451 -21.05 9.17 -32.81
CA VAL A 451 -20.71 10.25 -33.75
C VAL A 451 -21.98 10.74 -34.43
N VAL A 452 -22.29 12.03 -34.30
CA VAL A 452 -23.42 12.67 -35.01
C VAL A 452 -22.99 13.44 -36.25
N ARG A 453 -21.72 13.83 -36.30
CA ARG A 453 -21.14 14.55 -37.42
C ARG A 453 -19.64 14.36 -37.42
N SER A 454 -19.09 14.14 -38.60
CA SER A 454 -17.65 14.17 -38.86
C SER A 454 -17.34 15.26 -39.88
N PHE A 455 -16.26 15.99 -39.68
CA PHE A 455 -15.79 16.99 -40.63
C PHE A 455 -14.27 17.15 -40.58
N VAL A 456 -13.71 17.77 -41.60
CA VAL A 456 -12.29 18.13 -41.66
C VAL A 456 -12.17 19.63 -41.43
N TRP A 457 -11.51 20.01 -40.34
CA TRP A 457 -11.33 21.38 -39.93
C TRP A 457 -10.03 21.95 -40.53
N GLN A 458 -10.16 22.95 -41.39
CA GLN A 458 -9.04 23.68 -41.97
C GLN A 458 -8.74 24.93 -41.14
N PRO A 459 -7.46 25.29 -40.95
CA PRO A 459 -7.10 26.57 -40.35
C PRO A 459 -7.22 27.71 -41.36
N GLU A 460 -7.65 28.87 -40.88
CA GLU A 460 -7.59 30.15 -41.58
C GLU A 460 -6.65 31.07 -40.79
N ASN A 461 -5.57 31.54 -41.42
CA ASN A 461 -4.53 32.36 -40.76
C ASN A 461 -3.99 31.75 -39.45
N GLY A 462 -3.90 30.42 -39.38
CA GLY A 462 -3.42 29.68 -38.20
C GLY A 462 -4.45 29.50 -37.08
N LEU A 463 -5.69 29.95 -37.28
CA LEU A 463 -6.83 29.76 -36.37
C LEU A 463 -7.82 28.76 -36.97
N TYR A 464 -8.23 27.78 -36.18
CA TYR A 464 -9.32 26.88 -36.53
C TYR A 464 -10.60 27.47 -35.94
N GLN A 465 -11.61 27.77 -36.75
CA GLN A 465 -12.92 28.24 -36.25
C GLN A 465 -14.07 27.39 -36.81
N TYR A 466 -14.99 26.95 -35.95
CA TYR A 466 -16.14 26.14 -36.37
C TYR A 466 -17.39 26.50 -35.57
N ARG A 467 -18.53 26.41 -36.25
CA ARG A 467 -19.86 26.66 -35.69
C ARG A 467 -20.72 25.42 -35.90
N TYR A 468 -21.23 24.86 -34.81
CA TYR A 468 -22.08 23.68 -34.84
C TYR A 468 -23.44 24.00 -34.23
N THR A 469 -24.49 23.93 -35.02
CA THR A 469 -25.87 24.07 -34.53
C THR A 469 -26.30 22.76 -33.87
N ILE A 470 -26.54 22.82 -32.58
CA ILE A 470 -27.03 21.67 -31.79
C ILE A 470 -28.49 21.44 -32.18
N PRO A 471 -28.90 20.22 -32.58
CA PRO A 471 -30.29 19.93 -32.91
C PRO A 471 -31.24 20.28 -31.76
N GLN A 472 -32.45 20.75 -32.04
CA GLN A 472 -33.46 20.98 -30.99
C GLN A 472 -33.87 19.68 -30.28
N SER A 473 -33.79 18.55 -30.97
CA SER A 473 -34.02 17.21 -30.42
C SER A 473 -32.77 16.59 -29.78
N ALA A 474 -31.70 17.37 -29.58
CA ALA A 474 -30.48 16.87 -28.96
C ALA A 474 -30.74 16.40 -27.53
N ALA A 475 -30.20 15.22 -27.19
CA ALA A 475 -30.20 14.74 -25.82
C ALA A 475 -29.37 15.64 -24.90
N THR A 476 -29.85 15.84 -23.68
CA THR A 476 -29.10 16.56 -22.65
C THR A 476 -27.95 15.72 -22.08
N GLY A 477 -26.94 16.38 -21.53
CA GLY A 477 -25.76 15.80 -20.91
C GLY A 477 -24.43 16.29 -21.51
N LEU A 478 -23.36 15.54 -21.26
CA LEU A 478 -22.00 15.87 -21.65
C LEU A 478 -21.69 15.46 -23.10
N TRP A 479 -21.57 16.42 -24.00
CA TRP A 479 -21.13 16.23 -25.38
C TRP A 479 -19.63 16.46 -25.52
N SER A 480 -19.05 16.01 -26.63
CA SER A 480 -17.64 16.29 -26.91
C SER A 480 -17.29 16.37 -28.39
N LEU A 481 -16.22 17.09 -28.69
CA LEU A 481 -15.53 17.03 -29.99
C LEU A 481 -14.29 16.16 -29.83
N ARG A 482 -14.12 15.16 -30.70
CA ARG A 482 -12.93 14.31 -30.77
C ARG A 482 -12.06 14.77 -31.94
N PHE A 483 -10.79 15.05 -31.68
CA PHE A 483 -9.81 15.51 -32.65
C PHE A 483 -8.79 14.43 -32.97
N ASP A 484 -8.50 14.26 -34.26
CA ASP A 484 -7.41 13.45 -34.77
C ASP A 484 -6.41 14.34 -35.52
N LEU A 485 -5.18 14.42 -34.97
CA LEU A 485 -4.09 15.23 -35.52
C LEU A 485 -3.14 14.43 -36.42
N GLY A 486 -3.47 13.17 -36.72
CA GLY A 486 -2.66 12.23 -37.49
C GLY A 486 -1.61 11.48 -36.67
N ASP A 487 -1.71 11.52 -35.34
CA ASP A 487 -0.81 10.82 -34.41
C ASP A 487 -1.49 9.66 -33.66
N ASN A 488 -2.69 9.26 -34.11
CA ASN A 488 -3.53 8.20 -33.52
C ASN A 488 -3.82 8.38 -32.02
N LYS A 489 -3.71 9.62 -31.51
CA LYS A 489 -4.00 9.97 -30.11
C LYS A 489 -5.18 10.95 -30.07
N PRO A 490 -6.41 10.46 -29.84
CA PRO A 490 -7.59 11.31 -29.86
C PRO A 490 -7.57 12.30 -28.71
N ARG A 491 -7.86 13.56 -29.01
CA ARG A 491 -8.00 14.65 -28.03
C ARG A 491 -9.47 15.06 -27.94
N TYR A 492 -9.91 15.58 -26.80
CA TYR A 492 -11.32 15.89 -26.58
C TYR A 492 -11.53 17.32 -26.10
N TYR A 493 -12.55 17.99 -26.64
CA TYR A 493 -13.13 19.21 -26.09
C TYR A 493 -14.55 18.91 -25.62
N LYS A 494 -14.81 19.06 -24.33
CA LYS A 494 -16.09 18.69 -23.72
C LYS A 494 -16.96 19.93 -23.51
N PHE A 495 -18.26 19.78 -23.71
CA PHE A 495 -19.25 20.82 -23.45
C PHE A 495 -20.58 20.18 -23.03
N ASN A 496 -21.33 20.85 -22.17
CA ASN A 496 -22.62 20.39 -21.68
C ASN A 496 -23.74 20.93 -22.57
N VAL A 497 -24.70 20.07 -22.89
CA VAL A 497 -25.96 20.44 -23.52
C VAL A 497 -27.05 20.17 -22.50
N GLU A 498 -27.68 21.20 -21.96
CA GLU A 498 -28.70 21.05 -20.93
C GLU A 498 -29.89 21.96 -21.22
N ASP A 499 -31.08 21.53 -20.80
CA ASP A 499 -32.21 22.45 -20.73
C ASP A 499 -32.11 23.26 -19.42
N PHE A 500 -31.26 24.30 -19.46
CA PHE A 500 -31.03 25.17 -18.32
C PHE A 500 -31.64 26.55 -18.55
N MET A 501 -32.47 27.01 -17.64
CA MET A 501 -32.74 28.45 -17.55
C MET A 501 -31.56 29.12 -16.84
N PRO A 502 -31.09 30.32 -17.25
CA PRO A 502 -29.98 30.98 -16.57
C PRO A 502 -30.38 31.20 -15.10
N GLU A 503 -29.42 31.08 -14.18
CA GLU A 503 -29.63 31.54 -12.82
C GLU A 503 -29.89 33.06 -12.86
N ARG A 504 -30.85 33.57 -12.07
CA ARG A 504 -31.13 35.02 -11.97
C ARG A 504 -30.67 35.61 -10.65
N MET A 505 -30.19 34.77 -9.74
CA MET A 505 -29.67 35.16 -8.43
C MET A 505 -28.27 34.59 -8.23
N ALA A 506 -27.46 35.28 -7.44
CA ALA A 506 -26.24 34.76 -6.86
C ALA A 506 -26.49 34.45 -5.37
N LEU A 507 -25.91 33.35 -4.92
CA LEU A 507 -25.89 32.92 -3.53
C LEU A 507 -24.43 32.72 -3.13
N ASP A 508 -24.00 33.38 -2.07
CA ASP A 508 -22.67 33.27 -1.50
C ASP A 508 -22.79 32.77 -0.05
N ILE A 509 -22.01 31.74 0.30
CA ILE A 509 -21.93 31.16 1.64
C ILE A 509 -20.48 31.28 2.09
N SER A 510 -20.24 31.98 3.19
CA SER A 510 -18.90 32.21 3.72
C SER A 510 -18.80 31.83 5.20
N SER A 511 -17.59 31.49 5.63
CA SER A 511 -17.23 31.21 7.02
C SER A 511 -15.74 31.50 7.18
N GLU A 512 -15.25 31.64 8.41
CA GLU A 512 -13.84 31.95 8.69
C GLU A 512 -12.88 30.95 7.99
N ALA A 513 -11.71 31.37 7.55
CA ALA A 513 -10.83 30.51 6.73
C ALA A 513 -10.12 29.39 7.52
N GLN A 514 -10.03 29.49 8.85
CA GLN A 514 -9.25 28.56 9.67
C GLN A 514 -10.02 27.27 10.00
N PRO A 515 -9.32 26.13 10.15
CA PRO A 515 -9.91 24.92 10.71
C PRO A 515 -10.46 25.23 12.11
N VAL A 516 -11.72 24.91 12.33
CA VAL A 516 -12.37 25.19 13.62
C VAL A 516 -12.04 24.07 14.59
N MET A 517 -11.65 24.47 15.81
CA MET A 517 -11.44 23.53 16.90
C MET A 517 -12.77 22.84 17.21
N LYS A 518 -12.73 21.53 17.46
CA LYS A 518 -13.95 20.72 17.68
C LYS A 518 -14.89 21.20 18.80
N ASN A 519 -14.46 22.11 19.67
CA ASN A 519 -15.26 22.65 20.77
C ASN A 519 -15.94 23.99 20.44
N HIS A 520 -15.77 24.52 19.23
CA HIS A 520 -16.35 25.79 18.83
C HIS A 520 -17.46 25.57 17.79
N GLY A 521 -18.57 26.30 17.93
CA GLY A 521 -19.59 26.39 16.91
C GLY A 521 -19.08 27.12 15.68
N VAL A 522 -19.86 27.09 14.60
CA VAL A 522 -19.52 27.81 13.36
C VAL A 522 -20.69 28.63 12.88
N ASP A 523 -20.36 29.87 12.57
CA ASP A 523 -21.25 30.78 11.85
C ASP A 523 -20.97 30.73 10.35
N PHE A 524 -22.06 30.65 9.60
CA PHE A 524 -22.08 30.81 8.15
C PHE A 524 -22.82 32.09 7.82
N ALA A 525 -22.11 33.03 7.18
CA ALA A 525 -22.71 34.23 6.63
C ALA A 525 -23.17 33.93 5.19
N ILE A 526 -24.45 34.20 4.92
CA ILE A 526 -25.11 33.88 3.67
C ILE A 526 -25.61 35.19 3.05
N THR A 527 -25.26 35.42 1.78
CA THR A 527 -25.67 36.60 1.04
C THR A 527 -26.31 36.18 -0.28
N GLY A 528 -27.51 36.70 -0.54
CA GLY A 528 -28.27 36.50 -1.76
C GLY A 528 -28.52 37.81 -2.48
N ARG A 529 -28.37 37.82 -3.79
CA ARG A 529 -28.67 38.99 -4.64
C ARG A 529 -29.17 38.56 -6.00
N TYR A 530 -30.00 39.38 -6.63
CA TYR A 530 -30.30 39.24 -8.03
C TYR A 530 -29.10 39.65 -8.89
N LEU A 531 -28.91 38.99 -10.04
CA LEU A 531 -27.79 39.28 -10.94
C LEU A 531 -27.87 40.68 -11.58
N TYR A 532 -29.03 41.33 -11.57
CA TYR A 532 -29.20 42.73 -11.98
C TYR A 532 -28.85 43.74 -10.87
N GLY A 533 -28.42 43.26 -9.69
CA GLY A 533 -27.80 44.09 -8.63
C GLY A 533 -28.65 44.36 -7.39
N ALA A 534 -29.94 44.00 -7.37
CA ALA A 534 -30.77 44.16 -6.16
C ALA A 534 -30.49 43.07 -5.11
N PRO A 535 -30.62 43.37 -3.80
CA PRO A 535 -30.57 42.35 -2.76
C PRO A 535 -31.74 41.36 -2.91
N ALA A 536 -31.51 40.09 -2.57
CA ALA A 536 -32.57 39.08 -2.54
C ALA A 536 -33.38 39.20 -1.23
N ALA A 537 -33.91 40.39 -0.98
CA ALA A 537 -34.68 40.69 0.23
C ALA A 537 -35.97 39.85 0.28
N ASP A 538 -36.28 39.31 1.45
CA ASP A 538 -37.45 38.47 1.72
C ASP A 538 -37.51 37.15 0.91
N ASN A 539 -36.45 36.83 0.15
CA ASN A 539 -36.34 35.54 -0.51
C ASN A 539 -36.11 34.42 0.53
N ARG A 540 -36.76 33.28 0.30
CA ARG A 540 -36.65 32.09 1.14
C ARG A 540 -35.35 31.34 0.84
N LEU A 541 -34.65 30.92 1.88
CA LEU A 541 -33.42 30.16 1.84
C LEU A 541 -33.64 28.85 2.59
N GLN A 542 -33.54 27.73 1.88
CA GLN A 542 -33.69 26.39 2.46
C GLN A 542 -32.41 25.59 2.33
N GLY A 543 -32.12 24.68 3.25
CA GLY A 543 -30.94 23.86 3.12
C GLY A 543 -30.79 22.77 4.16
N GLN A 544 -29.70 22.02 4.00
CA GLN A 544 -29.36 20.88 4.83
C GLN A 544 -27.90 20.96 5.27
N LEU A 545 -27.65 20.49 6.49
CA LEU A 545 -26.33 20.35 7.08
C LEU A 545 -25.91 18.88 7.12
N PHE A 546 -24.70 18.58 6.67
CA PHE A 546 -24.15 17.23 6.74
C PHE A 546 -22.82 17.19 7.49
N LEU A 547 -22.65 16.18 8.33
CA LEU A 547 -21.35 15.82 8.89
C LEU A 547 -20.75 14.67 8.07
N ARG A 548 -19.49 14.82 7.64
CA ARG A 548 -18.75 13.76 6.94
C ARG A 548 -17.35 13.64 7.52
N PRO A 549 -16.72 12.44 7.47
CA PRO A 549 -15.31 12.31 7.81
C PRO A 549 -14.45 13.12 6.83
N ASN A 550 -13.37 13.70 7.33
CA ASN A 550 -12.37 14.41 6.54
C ASN A 550 -11.08 13.57 6.51
N ARG A 551 -11.13 12.43 5.81
CA ARG A 551 -10.01 11.47 5.76
C ARG A 551 -8.78 12.04 5.05
N ASP A 552 -8.98 12.96 4.11
CA ASP A 552 -7.99 13.67 3.30
C ASP A 552 -7.64 15.06 3.88
N ALA A 553 -7.61 15.18 5.21
CA ALA A 553 -7.58 16.50 5.85
C ALA A 553 -6.37 17.37 5.49
N VAL A 554 -5.23 16.74 5.20
CA VAL A 554 -3.97 17.40 4.83
C VAL A 554 -3.73 17.24 3.34
N ALA A 555 -4.12 18.25 2.56
CA ALA A 555 -3.98 18.24 1.11
C ALA A 555 -2.51 18.07 0.62
N LYS A 556 -1.53 18.44 1.45
CA LYS A 556 -0.09 18.27 1.15
C LYS A 556 0.40 16.82 1.28
N LEU A 557 -0.41 15.91 1.80
CA LEU A 557 -0.07 14.50 2.00
C LEU A 557 -1.09 13.62 1.27
N PRO A 558 -1.08 13.59 -0.07
CA PRO A 558 -2.00 12.77 -0.85
C PRO A 558 -1.86 11.28 -0.47
N GLY A 559 -2.98 10.57 -0.40
CA GLY A 559 -3.02 9.14 -0.05
C GLY A 559 -2.89 8.83 1.45
N TYR A 560 -2.60 9.81 2.30
CA TYR A 560 -2.68 9.65 3.75
C TYR A 560 -4.11 9.80 4.24
N GLU A 561 -4.57 8.84 5.04
CA GLU A 561 -5.87 8.90 5.70
C GLU A 561 -5.71 9.33 7.16
N PHE A 562 -6.63 10.19 7.61
CA PHE A 562 -6.66 10.73 8.97
C PHE A 562 -7.95 10.33 9.71
N GLY A 563 -7.83 10.08 11.01
CA GLY A 563 -8.92 9.67 11.90
C GLY A 563 -9.03 8.16 12.07
N ALA A 564 -9.75 7.72 13.10
CA ALA A 564 -9.96 6.30 13.40
C ALA A 564 -10.88 5.66 12.37
N ALA A 565 -10.48 4.53 11.79
CA ALA A 565 -11.29 3.79 10.81
C ALA A 565 -12.53 3.14 11.44
N THR A 566 -12.46 2.81 12.72
CA THR A 566 -13.51 2.16 13.51
C THR A 566 -14.48 3.13 14.16
N GLU A 567 -14.26 4.45 14.05
CA GLU A 567 -15.17 5.44 14.62
C GLU A 567 -16.41 5.57 13.73
N GLU A 568 -17.55 5.19 14.30
CA GLU A 568 -18.86 5.20 13.64
C GLU A 568 -19.54 6.57 13.74
N ASN A 569 -20.69 6.73 13.08
CA ASN A 569 -21.52 7.96 13.11
C ASN A 569 -20.83 9.25 12.61
N LEU A 570 -19.72 9.13 11.90
CA LEU A 570 -19.03 10.26 11.25
C LEU A 570 -19.76 10.79 9.99
N SER A 571 -20.72 10.03 9.47
CA SER A 571 -21.52 10.36 8.29
C SER A 571 -22.99 10.43 8.66
N ARG A 572 -23.51 11.65 8.86
CA ARG A 572 -24.94 11.86 9.19
C ARG A 572 -25.44 13.21 8.68
N THR A 573 -26.76 13.34 8.57
CA THR A 573 -27.44 14.62 8.40
C THR A 573 -27.58 15.25 9.79
N LEU A 574 -27.28 16.55 9.92
CA LEU A 574 -27.32 17.26 11.19
C LEU A 574 -28.68 17.93 11.38
N ASP A 575 -29.01 18.88 10.50
CA ASP A 575 -30.22 19.68 10.59
C ASP A 575 -30.66 20.16 9.22
N GLU A 576 -31.92 20.59 9.14
CA GLU A 576 -32.49 21.32 8.01
C GLU A 576 -32.81 22.75 8.46
N PHE A 577 -32.62 23.73 7.58
CA PHE A 577 -32.95 25.11 7.89
C PHE A 577 -33.82 25.72 6.81
N ASP A 578 -34.68 26.64 7.24
CA ASP A 578 -35.58 27.41 6.41
C ASP A 578 -35.61 28.83 6.95
N LEU A 579 -34.93 29.73 6.26
CA LEU A 579 -34.69 31.10 6.66
C LEU A 579 -35.23 32.05 5.60
N THR A 580 -35.47 33.30 6.00
CA THR A 580 -35.77 34.39 5.08
C THR A 580 -34.62 35.39 5.13
N LEU A 581 -34.12 35.81 3.97
CA LEU A 581 -33.08 36.83 3.90
C LEU A 581 -33.64 38.19 4.34
N ASN A 582 -32.83 38.97 5.06
CA ASN A 582 -33.20 40.31 5.51
C ASN A 582 -33.27 41.31 4.34
N SER A 583 -33.59 42.58 4.62
CA SER A 583 -33.68 43.66 3.60
C SER A 583 -32.38 43.90 2.82
N GLY A 584 -31.22 43.54 3.38
CA GLY A 584 -29.92 43.56 2.71
C GLY A 584 -29.63 42.32 1.85
N GLY A 585 -30.50 41.31 1.86
CA GLY A 585 -30.27 40.03 1.21
C GLY A 585 -29.33 39.12 2.01
N GLU A 586 -29.30 39.25 3.33
CA GLU A 586 -28.36 38.52 4.20
C GLU A 586 -29.09 37.61 5.20
N ALA A 587 -28.45 36.51 5.56
CA ALA A 587 -28.82 35.64 6.68
C ALA A 587 -27.58 35.07 7.36
N ALA A 588 -27.71 34.72 8.64
CA ALA A 588 -26.69 34.03 9.40
C ALA A 588 -27.20 32.67 9.87
N LEU A 589 -26.38 31.63 9.69
CA LEU A 589 -26.67 30.28 10.16
C LEU A 589 -25.61 29.90 11.21
N ASN A 590 -26.04 29.78 12.47
CA ASN A 590 -25.21 29.31 13.57
C ASN A 590 -25.37 27.80 13.73
N VAL A 591 -24.25 27.07 13.78
CA VAL A 591 -24.24 25.62 13.98
C VAL A 591 -23.44 25.29 15.25
N SER A 592 -24.11 24.67 16.24
CA SER A 592 -23.49 24.30 17.52
C SER A 592 -22.38 23.25 17.37
N ALA A 593 -21.36 23.36 18.22
CA ALA A 593 -20.27 22.40 18.35
C ALA A 593 -20.73 21.03 18.84
N ASP A 594 -21.90 20.92 19.49
CA ASP A 594 -22.43 19.66 20.03
C ASP A 594 -22.59 18.57 18.96
N ASN A 595 -22.74 18.99 17.70
CA ASN A 595 -22.81 18.12 16.55
C ASN A 595 -21.52 17.32 16.28
N TRP A 596 -20.35 17.78 16.78
CA TRP A 596 -19.04 17.16 16.53
C TRP A 596 -18.05 17.19 17.71
N SER A 597 -18.41 17.76 18.86
CA SER A 597 -17.52 17.90 20.03
C SER A 597 -17.05 16.55 20.60
N SER A 598 -17.92 15.54 20.53
CA SER A 598 -17.66 14.15 20.96
C SER A 598 -16.78 13.36 19.99
N VAL A 599 -16.61 13.82 18.75
CA VAL A 599 -15.85 13.12 17.72
C VAL A 599 -14.34 13.23 17.98
N SER A 600 -13.62 12.15 17.70
CA SER A 600 -12.17 12.03 17.84
C SER A 600 -11.42 12.19 16.52
N SER A 601 -12.07 11.85 15.41
CA SER A 601 -11.54 11.99 14.04
C SER A 601 -11.74 13.38 13.42
N PRO A 602 -10.91 13.79 12.44
CA PRO A 602 -11.19 14.95 11.62
C PRO A 602 -12.51 14.81 10.85
N VAL A 603 -13.33 15.84 10.89
CA VAL A 603 -14.63 15.89 10.21
C VAL A 603 -14.77 17.16 9.39
N LYS A 604 -15.71 17.16 8.46
CA LYS A 604 -16.16 18.33 7.73
C LYS A 604 -17.66 18.48 7.86
N VAL A 605 -18.11 19.71 8.12
CA VAL A 605 -19.51 20.10 8.02
C VAL A 605 -19.73 20.67 6.64
N ILE A 606 -20.82 20.26 6.03
CA ILE A 606 -21.19 20.63 4.67
C ILE A 606 -22.52 21.35 4.76
N VAL A 607 -22.52 22.62 4.38
CA VAL A 607 -23.73 23.41 4.21
C VAL A 607 -24.15 23.31 2.76
N GLN A 608 -25.35 22.80 2.51
CA GLN A 608 -25.97 22.83 1.19
C GLN A 608 -27.21 23.73 1.29
N ALA A 609 -27.13 24.92 0.71
CA ALA A 609 -28.19 25.92 0.77
C ALA A 609 -28.74 26.21 -0.63
N SER A 610 -30.05 26.47 -0.69
CA SER A 610 -30.83 26.73 -1.89
C SER A 610 -31.62 28.02 -1.67
N LEU A 611 -31.31 29.07 -2.43
CA LEU A 611 -32.03 30.34 -2.42
C LEU A 611 -33.16 30.30 -3.45
N LEU A 612 -34.41 30.45 -3.03
CA LEU A 612 -35.58 30.33 -3.89
C LEU A 612 -35.95 31.69 -4.50
N GLU A 613 -36.17 31.71 -5.82
CA GLU A 613 -36.84 32.82 -6.51
C GLU A 613 -38.32 32.87 -6.10
N SER A 614 -39.01 33.99 -6.40
CA SER A 614 -40.46 34.12 -6.18
C SER A 614 -41.28 33.03 -6.88
N GLY A 615 -40.78 32.50 -8.01
CA GLY A 615 -41.37 31.37 -8.72
C GLY A 615 -41.03 29.98 -8.15
N GLY A 616 -40.33 29.90 -7.01
CA GLY A 616 -39.97 28.66 -6.32
C GLY A 616 -38.70 27.95 -6.83
N ARG A 617 -38.04 28.50 -7.86
CA ARG A 617 -36.83 27.91 -8.43
C ARG A 617 -35.60 28.20 -7.55
N PRO A 618 -34.77 27.20 -7.19
CA PRO A 618 -33.62 27.43 -6.32
C PRO A 618 -32.32 27.74 -7.07
N VAL A 619 -31.45 28.52 -6.45
CA VAL A 619 -30.00 28.59 -6.73
C VAL A 619 -29.29 27.88 -5.58
N THR A 620 -28.68 26.73 -5.86
CA THR A 620 -28.04 25.89 -4.84
C THR A 620 -26.53 26.09 -4.80
N ARG A 621 -25.97 26.20 -3.59
CA ARG A 621 -24.53 26.28 -3.33
C ARG A 621 -24.13 25.39 -2.16
N ARG A 622 -22.87 24.98 -2.16
CA ARG A 622 -22.29 24.09 -1.14
C ARG A 622 -21.00 24.66 -0.59
N LEU A 623 -20.88 24.71 0.73
CA LEU A 623 -19.66 25.09 1.43
C LEU A 623 -19.21 23.95 2.35
N ASN A 624 -17.92 23.61 2.31
CA ASN A 624 -17.32 22.59 3.18
C ASN A 624 -16.44 23.27 4.23
N LYS A 625 -16.75 23.09 5.51
CA LYS A 625 -15.97 23.59 6.64
C LYS A 625 -15.28 22.44 7.35
N ARG A 626 -13.97 22.53 7.55
CA ARG A 626 -13.13 21.46 8.14
C ARG A 626 -12.91 21.69 9.64
N PHE A 627 -12.92 20.61 10.41
CA PHE A 627 -12.71 20.60 11.85
C PHE A 627 -11.61 19.63 12.25
N GLY A 628 -10.84 20.01 13.26
CA GLY A 628 -9.71 19.24 13.77
C GLY A 628 -9.49 19.46 15.26
N ARG A 629 -8.72 18.57 15.87
CA ARG A 629 -8.47 18.58 17.32
C ARG A 629 -7.43 19.63 17.76
N ARG A 630 -6.57 20.11 16.84
CA ARG A 630 -5.47 21.06 17.11
C ARG A 630 -5.27 22.00 15.92
N LYS A 631 -4.82 23.24 16.19
CA LYS A 631 -4.56 24.28 15.17
C LYS A 631 -3.51 23.88 14.11
N ASN A 632 -2.53 23.05 14.49
CA ASN A 632 -1.49 22.57 13.57
C ASN A 632 -1.74 21.13 13.14
N TRP A 633 -2.03 20.95 11.84
CA TRP A 633 -2.20 19.64 11.22
C TRP A 633 -0.90 18.83 11.12
N LEU A 634 0.27 19.46 11.30
CA LEU A 634 1.58 18.78 11.32
C LEU A 634 1.72 17.73 12.44
N VAL A 635 0.92 17.80 13.50
CA VAL A 635 0.99 16.82 14.61
C VAL A 635 0.16 15.56 14.34
N PHE A 636 -0.64 15.53 13.26
CA PHE A 636 -1.38 14.33 12.86
C PHE A 636 -0.51 13.21 12.28
N VAL A 637 0.77 13.45 12.03
CA VAL A 637 1.70 12.46 11.47
C VAL A 637 1.84 11.20 12.36
N HIS A 638 1.57 11.30 13.67
CA HIS A 638 1.58 10.14 14.57
C HIS A 638 0.31 9.26 14.51
N CYS A 639 -0.75 9.66 13.78
CA CYS A 639 -2.01 8.91 13.70
C CYS A 639 -2.57 8.89 12.25
N SER A 640 -1.68 8.92 11.27
CA SER A 640 -2.02 8.83 9.84
C SER A 640 -1.52 7.51 9.28
N ILE A 641 -2.34 6.84 8.48
CA ILE A 641 -1.99 5.57 7.85
C ILE A 641 -1.92 5.80 6.35
N ARG A 642 -0.81 5.41 5.73
CA ARG A 642 -0.73 5.16 4.29
C ARG A 642 -0.60 3.65 4.11
N LYS A 643 -1.62 3.03 3.51
CA LYS A 643 -1.57 1.59 3.21
C LYS A 643 -0.67 1.38 2.00
N GLN A 644 0.61 1.12 2.23
CA GLN A 644 1.49 0.56 1.20
C GLN A 644 1.27 -0.96 1.13
N PHE A 645 0.32 -1.41 0.31
CA PHE A 645 0.31 -2.80 -0.16
C PHE A 645 1.25 -2.90 -1.37
N MET A 646 2.55 -2.74 -1.13
CA MET A 646 3.57 -2.96 -2.16
C MET A 646 4.75 -3.67 -1.51
N THR A 647 5.25 -4.68 -2.22
CA THR A 647 6.40 -5.51 -1.86
C THR A 647 7.56 -4.63 -1.38
N ILE A 648 8.02 -4.89 -0.16
CA ILE A 648 9.11 -4.16 0.49
C ILE A 648 10.40 -4.40 -0.31
N VAL A 649 10.88 -3.35 -0.99
CA VAL A 649 12.27 -3.21 -1.42
C VAL A 649 13.01 -2.48 -0.27
N PRO A 650 14.11 -3.01 0.27
CA PRO A 650 14.85 -2.30 1.31
C PRO A 650 15.65 -1.16 0.66
N VAL A 651 15.18 0.09 0.81
CA VAL A 651 16.00 1.27 0.55
C VAL A 651 16.62 1.71 1.87
N VAL A 652 17.94 1.70 1.91
CA VAL A 652 18.79 2.02 3.07
C VAL A 652 18.59 3.48 3.48
N THR A 653 18.14 3.66 4.72
CA THR A 653 18.02 4.96 5.40
C THR A 653 19.41 5.49 5.78
N ARG A 654 20.02 6.34 4.94
CA ARG A 654 21.20 7.13 5.36
C ARG A 654 21.24 8.60 4.90
N ALA A 655 20.22 9.09 4.20
CA ALA A 655 20.19 10.48 3.74
C ALA A 655 19.68 11.50 4.79
N ALA A 656 18.94 11.08 5.81
CA ALA A 656 18.30 12.00 6.76
C ALA A 656 19.26 12.66 7.77
N THR A 657 20.47 12.12 7.96
CA THR A 657 21.41 12.65 8.96
C THR A 657 22.37 13.72 8.42
N MET A 658 22.44 13.89 7.09
CA MET A 658 23.38 14.84 6.47
C MET A 658 22.77 16.24 6.25
N TRP A 659 21.46 16.33 6.03
CA TRP A 659 20.75 17.60 5.86
C TRP A 659 20.68 18.44 7.15
N MET A 660 20.63 17.79 8.32
CA MET A 660 20.50 18.49 9.60
C MET A 660 21.82 19.11 10.10
N LYS A 661 22.97 18.67 9.56
CA LYS A 661 24.30 19.23 9.90
C LYS A 661 24.68 20.47 9.07
N ILE A 662 24.15 20.62 7.86
CA ILE A 662 24.49 21.75 6.98
C ILE A 662 23.73 23.03 7.40
N HIS A 663 22.53 22.91 7.97
CA HIS A 663 21.76 24.07 8.44
C HIS A 663 22.22 24.65 9.79
N TRP A 664 22.97 23.91 10.59
CA TRP A 664 23.50 24.44 11.87
C TRP A 664 24.84 25.18 11.74
N LEU A 665 25.60 24.97 10.65
CA LEU A 665 26.88 25.65 10.43
C LEU A 665 26.74 27.04 9.76
N ASN A 666 25.60 27.38 9.17
CA ASN A 666 25.40 28.66 8.47
C ASN A 666 24.71 29.76 9.30
N LEU A 667 24.36 29.52 10.57
CA LEU A 667 23.67 30.51 11.43
C LEU A 667 24.56 31.18 12.50
N SER A 668 25.86 30.90 12.55
CA SER A 668 26.78 31.44 13.57
C SER A 668 27.63 32.64 13.12
N TRP A 669 27.43 33.16 11.91
CA TRP A 669 28.08 34.38 11.44
C TRP A 669 27.00 35.36 10.99
N PHE A 670 26.54 36.26 11.87
CA PHE A 670 26.08 37.62 11.56
C PHE A 670 25.49 38.25 12.83
N MET A 671 26.34 38.94 13.59
CA MET A 671 25.96 39.99 14.54
C MET A 671 26.67 41.29 14.12
N PRO A 672 25.97 42.43 13.97
CA PRO A 672 26.60 43.69 13.58
C PRO A 672 26.61 44.73 14.72
N MET A 673 27.70 45.50 14.86
CA MET A 673 27.76 46.88 15.42
C MET A 673 29.22 47.43 15.37
N PRO A 674 29.50 48.76 15.49
CA PRO A 674 29.33 49.79 14.46
C PRO A 674 30.58 50.70 14.22
N MET A 675 30.53 51.51 13.15
CA MET A 675 31.23 52.80 12.86
C MET A 675 32.75 52.98 13.14
N ALA A 676 33.53 53.36 12.12
CA ALA A 676 33.93 54.76 11.83
C ALA A 676 35.21 54.90 10.94
N LYS A 677 35.10 55.80 9.94
CA LYS A 677 36.12 56.74 9.41
C LYS A 677 37.47 56.18 8.88
N ASN A 678 37.67 56.21 7.56
CA ASN A 678 38.25 57.34 6.81
C ASN A 678 38.73 56.90 5.41
N MET A 679 38.33 57.69 4.41
CA MET A 679 38.93 57.86 3.07
C MET A 679 40.42 58.29 3.14
N PRO A 680 41.21 58.39 2.02
CA PRO A 680 40.79 58.48 0.61
C PRO A 680 41.61 57.73 -0.47
N ARG A 681 40.89 57.49 -1.59
CA ARG A 681 41.20 57.72 -3.03
C ARG A 681 42.62 57.57 -3.59
N LYS A 682 42.66 56.89 -4.76
CA LYS A 682 42.98 57.38 -6.14
C LYS A 682 43.44 56.14 -6.95
N ILE A 683 43.04 55.85 -8.19
CA ILE A 683 42.28 56.49 -9.28
C ILE A 683 41.42 55.39 -9.90
#